data_AF-A0A367Z5H6-F1
#
_entry.id   AF-A0A367Z5H6-F1
#
_cell.length_a   1.000
_cell.length_b   1.000
_cell.length_c   1.000
_cell.angle_alpha   90.00
_cell.angle_beta   90.00
_cell.angle_gamma   90.00
#
_symmetry.space_group_name_H-M   'P 1'
#
loop_
_entity.id
_entity.type
_entity.pdbx_description
1 polymer ?
#
loop_
_entity_poly.entity_id
_entity_poly.type
_entity_poly.pdbx_seq_one_letter_code
_entity_poly.pdbx_strand_id
1 'polypeptide(L)'
;MKVCLVPRVSGVGGMVSFRDRLVAVFERWGIEVTQDLRDTPYQAVLVIGGTRQLGELWRARRRGIPIVQRLDGLNWLHRLPPDIRPTSFSLRHRLRAELANLTLALIRQRLATAVVYQSHFARDWWERLYGPTRPPQRVIYNGVDLDHFTPDGEHQRPGERLRLLMVEGSLGGGYEWGLGVAVRLLEELRVLQRKWGKRYPQGLELMVVGQVAEEIRQSWDRKSGAGIRWQGRVAPTEIPFLDRSAHLLYSADIHPACPNAVIEALACGLPVLAFESGALPELVTQDCGRVVPYGGDAWRLQPPDIPALARAAVEIALQQEQMRPAARARAEACFDVQEMAKAYAEVLGIVFPSFTPDPSPGGRGGTDSLSLRERARVRDKSKNAEMSWQPEDALTPDPSPKGRGEQTLTPNPSPRGRGEKTLTPDPSPEGRGATDSLSHTVSRERGQNRLPSLWLVGLGMLSRLMPLAVKRQVYRLPWLAGWLRQRVNLSVGNGLQWVEITAGGLKGLSLYLDLSQEKDYWLGTYEPELQQAIQELVQPGQTAYDVGANVGYVSLLLARRVGRQGKVIAFEPFPANVQRLKQNLSANADLAQMEVVAAAVVETAQTVTFLVGVSDDTGRVVTGTTAVPSAGKQLAVQGVALDELVFEQGYPPPQVIKIDIEGGEVAALRGMRRLLQQMRPLVLLETHNQTCTETAWQLLTQAGYRLCWMKKDYPALNQPLNLPRRAYLVAFPPLQG
;
A
#
# COMPACT_ATOMS: atom_id res chain seq x y z
N MET A 1 -29.14 -12.10 31.07
CA MET A 1 -27.66 -12.15 31.15
C MET A 1 -27.13 -10.76 30.87
N LYS A 2 -26.00 -10.32 31.47
CA LYS A 2 -25.49 -8.95 31.31
C LYS A 2 -24.03 -8.92 30.87
N VAL A 3 -23.69 -8.11 29.86
CA VAL A 3 -22.32 -7.89 29.37
C VAL A 3 -21.95 -6.40 29.40
N CYS A 4 -20.68 -6.10 29.64
CA CYS A 4 -20.18 -4.73 29.67
C CYS A 4 -19.40 -4.39 28.39
N LEU A 5 -19.82 -3.38 27.65
CA LEU A 5 -19.14 -2.90 26.43
C LEU A 5 -18.47 -1.55 26.67
N VAL A 6 -17.15 -1.49 26.53
CA VAL A 6 -16.36 -0.27 26.73
C VAL A 6 -15.43 0.02 25.54
N PRO A 7 -15.08 1.29 25.25
CA PRO A 7 -15.51 2.51 25.94
C PRO A 7 -16.91 2.97 25.51
N ARG A 8 -17.49 3.90 26.27
CA ARG A 8 -18.68 4.63 25.84
C ARG A 8 -18.32 5.50 24.64
N VAL A 9 -18.77 5.09 23.45
CA VAL A 9 -18.57 5.82 22.19
C VAL A 9 -19.84 6.59 21.82
N SER A 10 -19.68 7.80 21.29
CA SER A 10 -20.76 8.67 20.84
C SER A 10 -20.36 9.35 19.54
N GLY A 11 -21.31 9.62 18.64
CA GLY A 11 -21.07 10.25 17.35
C GLY A 11 -21.24 9.29 16.18
N VAL A 12 -20.58 9.58 15.06
CA VAL A 12 -20.69 8.81 13.80
C VAL A 12 -19.34 8.14 13.51
N GLY A 13 -19.35 6.86 13.14
CA GLY A 13 -18.15 6.12 12.74
C GLY A 13 -18.28 4.59 12.88
N GLY A 14 -17.32 3.86 12.31
CA GLY A 14 -17.38 2.39 12.25
C GLY A 14 -17.49 1.69 13.61
N MET A 15 -16.79 2.18 14.64
CA MET A 15 -16.89 1.62 16.01
C MET A 15 -18.29 1.79 16.62
N VAL A 16 -18.96 2.91 16.32
CA VAL A 16 -20.32 3.19 16.83
C VAL A 16 -21.33 2.28 16.11
N SER A 17 -21.25 2.23 14.78
CA SER A 17 -22.10 1.37 13.95
C SER A 17 -21.98 -0.11 14.33
N PHE A 18 -20.76 -0.62 14.53
CA PHE A 18 -20.53 -1.98 15.02
C PHE A 18 -21.20 -2.22 16.38
N ARG A 19 -20.97 -1.32 17.34
CA ARG A 19 -21.52 -1.46 18.70
C ARG A 19 -23.03 -1.50 18.64
N ASP A 20 -23.65 -0.55 17.94
CA ASP A 20 -25.11 -0.40 17.91
C ASP A 20 -25.77 -1.63 17.25
N ARG A 21 -25.16 -2.18 16.19
CA ARG A 21 -25.59 -3.45 15.58
C ARG A 21 -25.49 -4.64 16.54
N LEU A 22 -24.36 -4.78 17.22
CA LEU A 22 -24.17 -5.88 18.18
C LEU A 22 -25.13 -5.77 19.36
N VAL A 23 -25.32 -4.57 19.90
CA VAL A 23 -26.26 -4.29 20.99
C VAL A 23 -27.68 -4.61 20.57
N ALA A 24 -28.11 -4.17 19.38
CA ALA A 24 -29.45 -4.47 18.88
C ALA A 24 -29.72 -5.99 18.76
N VAL A 25 -28.74 -6.78 18.30
CA VAL A 25 -28.87 -8.24 18.27
C VAL A 25 -28.92 -8.83 19.68
N PHE A 26 -28.03 -8.39 20.58
CA PHE A 26 -27.98 -8.86 21.95
C PHE A 26 -29.27 -8.55 22.73
N GLU A 27 -29.84 -7.36 22.58
CA GLU A 27 -31.11 -6.98 23.18
C GLU A 27 -32.26 -7.85 22.65
N ARG A 28 -32.30 -8.14 21.35
CA ARG A 28 -33.26 -9.11 20.76
C ARG A 28 -33.11 -10.52 21.33
N TRP A 29 -31.89 -10.91 21.72
CA TRP A 29 -31.62 -12.18 22.38
C TRP A 29 -31.80 -12.14 23.91
N GLY A 30 -32.28 -11.04 24.48
CA GLY A 30 -32.49 -10.88 25.92
C GLY A 30 -31.19 -10.74 26.73
N ILE A 31 -30.09 -10.32 26.08
CA ILE A 31 -28.81 -10.03 26.71
C ILE A 31 -28.74 -8.52 27.00
N GLU A 32 -28.73 -8.18 28.28
CA GLU A 32 -28.58 -6.81 28.76
C GLU A 32 -27.15 -6.33 28.50
N VAL A 33 -27.01 -5.09 27.99
CA VAL A 33 -25.71 -4.46 27.76
C VAL A 33 -25.57 -3.23 28.63
N THR A 34 -24.47 -3.14 29.38
CA THR A 34 -24.06 -1.92 30.08
C THR A 34 -22.78 -1.35 29.49
N GLN A 35 -22.57 -0.03 29.64
CA GLN A 35 -21.33 0.65 29.23
C GLN A 35 -20.52 1.16 30.42
N ASP A 36 -20.96 0.87 31.65
CA ASP A 36 -20.25 1.23 32.88
C ASP A 36 -19.64 -0.03 33.52
N LEU A 37 -18.33 -0.04 33.69
CA LEU A 37 -17.62 -1.15 34.36
C LEU A 37 -17.99 -1.30 35.84
N ARG A 38 -18.68 -0.31 36.42
CA ARG A 38 -19.13 -0.32 37.82
C ARG A 38 -20.56 -0.83 37.99
N ASP A 39 -21.32 -0.94 36.89
CA ASP A 39 -22.69 -1.43 36.88
C ASP A 39 -22.70 -2.98 36.89
N THR A 40 -22.30 -3.54 38.02
CA THR A 40 -22.22 -4.98 38.28
C THR A 40 -23.53 -5.52 38.86
N PRO A 41 -23.91 -6.79 38.60
CA PRO A 41 -23.08 -7.86 38.01
C PRO A 41 -23.19 -7.96 36.48
N TYR A 42 -22.04 -8.15 35.81
CA TYR A 42 -21.94 -8.56 34.41
C TYR A 42 -21.02 -9.78 34.29
N GLN A 43 -21.22 -10.59 33.25
CA GLN A 43 -20.55 -11.89 33.08
C GLN A 43 -19.27 -11.80 32.25
N ALA A 44 -19.18 -10.82 31.35
CA ALA A 44 -18.00 -10.59 30.52
C ALA A 44 -17.87 -9.11 30.14
N VAL A 45 -16.65 -8.71 29.78
CA VAL A 45 -16.35 -7.37 29.27
C VAL A 45 -15.86 -7.46 27.83
N LEU A 46 -16.49 -6.74 26.92
CA LEU A 46 -16.00 -6.50 25.56
C LEU A 46 -15.37 -5.10 25.48
N VAL A 47 -14.06 -5.07 25.27
CA VAL A 47 -13.29 -3.83 25.03
C VAL A 47 -13.19 -3.60 23.52
N ILE A 48 -13.93 -2.62 23.00
CA ILE A 48 -13.90 -2.19 21.60
C ILE A 48 -12.71 -1.23 21.42
N GLY A 49 -11.62 -1.74 20.84
CA GLY A 49 -10.35 -1.04 20.78
C GLY A 49 -9.69 -0.97 22.15
N GLY A 50 -9.83 0.17 22.83
CA GLY A 50 -9.18 0.43 24.12
C GLY A 50 -9.97 1.36 25.03
N THR A 51 -9.61 1.41 26.30
CA THR A 51 -10.26 2.25 27.31
C THR A 51 -9.23 2.89 28.23
N ARG A 52 -9.57 4.07 28.76
CA ARG A 52 -8.80 4.74 29.81
C ARG A 52 -9.04 4.14 31.19
N GLN A 53 -10.10 3.34 31.35
CA GLN A 53 -10.51 2.74 32.62
C GLN A 53 -9.71 1.46 32.93
N LEU A 54 -8.38 1.52 32.81
CA LEU A 54 -7.49 0.35 32.98
C LEU A 54 -7.58 -0.25 34.39
N GLY A 55 -7.76 0.59 35.41
CA GLY A 55 -7.92 0.14 36.80
C GLY A 55 -9.21 -0.67 37.02
N GLU A 56 -10.31 -0.25 36.40
CA GLU A 56 -11.60 -0.97 36.45
C GLU A 56 -11.51 -2.30 35.70
N LEU A 57 -10.91 -2.31 34.50
CA LEU A 57 -10.65 -3.54 33.75
C LEU A 57 -9.80 -4.53 34.55
N TRP A 58 -8.75 -4.05 35.21
CA TRP A 58 -7.91 -4.90 36.03
C TRP A 58 -8.63 -5.45 37.26
N ARG A 59 -9.55 -4.67 37.87
CA ARG A 59 -10.42 -5.17 38.94
C ARG A 59 -11.40 -6.24 38.43
N ALA A 60 -12.01 -6.04 37.27
CA ALA A 60 -12.86 -7.05 36.63
C ALA A 60 -12.05 -8.34 36.36
N ARG A 61 -10.83 -8.22 35.84
CA ARG A 61 -9.93 -9.36 35.60
C ARG A 61 -9.58 -10.13 36.88
N ARG A 62 -9.32 -9.41 37.98
CA ARG A 62 -9.04 -9.99 39.31
C ARG A 62 -10.24 -10.72 39.90
N ARG A 63 -11.46 -10.28 39.58
CA ARG A 63 -12.71 -10.97 39.95
C ARG A 63 -13.01 -12.19 39.07
N GLY A 64 -12.12 -12.55 38.15
CA GLY A 64 -12.30 -13.70 37.26
C GLY A 64 -13.21 -13.43 36.06
N ILE A 65 -13.62 -12.17 35.83
CA ILE A 65 -14.48 -11.83 34.70
C ILE A 65 -13.67 -11.87 33.40
N PRO A 66 -14.11 -12.61 32.35
CA PRO A 66 -13.50 -12.61 31.04
C PRO A 66 -13.46 -11.20 30.42
N ILE A 67 -12.31 -10.87 29.83
CA ILE A 67 -12.09 -9.61 29.11
C ILE A 67 -11.73 -9.95 27.68
N VAL A 68 -12.66 -9.71 26.76
CA VAL A 68 -12.45 -9.85 25.34
C VAL A 68 -12.08 -8.49 24.77
N GLN A 69 -10.94 -8.40 24.08
CA GLN A 69 -10.58 -7.17 23.38
C GLN A 69 -10.78 -7.32 21.88
N ARG A 70 -11.60 -6.47 21.29
CA ARG A 70 -11.75 -6.33 19.84
C ARG A 70 -10.76 -5.29 19.33
N LEU A 71 -9.95 -5.66 18.35
CA LEU A 71 -8.91 -4.82 17.76
C LEU A 71 -9.15 -4.57 16.27
N ASP A 72 -8.93 -3.32 15.91
CA ASP A 72 -9.05 -2.79 14.56
C ASP A 72 -7.62 -2.57 14.01
N GLY A 73 -7.46 -1.64 13.07
CA GLY A 73 -6.15 -1.14 12.67
C GLY A 73 -5.43 -0.38 13.80
N LEU A 74 -4.15 -0.07 13.58
CA LEU A 74 -3.35 0.76 14.47
C LEU A 74 -3.38 2.23 14.04
N ASN A 75 -3.20 3.16 14.99
CA ASN A 75 -2.87 4.53 14.59
C ASN A 75 -1.49 4.50 13.95
N TRP A 76 -1.38 4.96 12.70
CA TRP A 76 -0.16 4.80 11.92
C TRP A 76 0.24 6.04 11.12
N LEU A 77 -0.72 6.90 10.73
CA LEU A 77 -0.44 8.14 9.99
C LEU A 77 0.57 9.04 10.69
N HIS A 78 0.60 9.05 12.03
CA HIS A 78 1.58 9.83 12.80
C HIS A 78 3.02 9.29 12.70
N ARG A 79 3.20 8.06 12.19
CA ARG A 79 4.49 7.41 11.93
C ARG A 79 5.02 7.67 10.51
N LEU A 80 4.21 8.26 9.62
CA LEU A 80 4.65 8.66 8.28
C LEU A 80 5.85 9.61 8.32
N PRO A 81 6.77 9.58 7.34
CA PRO A 81 7.86 10.55 7.22
C PRO A 81 7.39 12.01 7.25
N PRO A 82 8.17 12.97 7.79
CA PRO A 82 7.76 14.38 7.94
C PRO A 82 7.37 15.08 6.63
N ASP A 83 7.95 14.64 5.52
CA ASP A 83 7.73 15.12 4.15
C ASP A 83 6.36 14.73 3.57
N ILE A 84 5.76 13.65 4.06
CA ILE A 84 4.46 13.12 3.57
C ILE A 84 3.34 13.33 4.62
N ARG A 85 3.73 13.50 5.89
CA ARG A 85 2.78 13.64 6.99
C ARG A 85 1.99 14.94 6.86
N PRO A 86 0.65 14.92 7.04
CA PRO A 86 -0.14 16.14 7.04
C PRO A 86 0.38 17.14 8.09
N THR A 87 0.49 18.42 7.71
CA THR A 87 0.96 19.52 8.57
C THR A 87 0.10 19.72 9.83
N SER A 88 -1.12 19.15 9.84
CA SER A 88 -2.04 19.11 10.98
C SER A 88 -1.58 18.22 12.15
N PHE A 89 -0.60 17.32 11.96
CA PHE A 89 -0.12 16.43 13.02
C PHE A 89 0.92 17.09 13.94
N SER A 90 0.44 17.87 14.92
CA SER A 90 1.29 18.42 15.97
C SER A 90 1.99 17.33 16.82
N LEU A 91 3.11 17.67 17.47
CA LEU A 91 3.82 16.76 18.39
C LEU A 91 2.89 16.13 19.45
N ARG A 92 1.91 16.90 19.93
CA ARG A 92 0.89 16.44 20.89
C ARG A 92 0.02 15.32 20.30
N HIS A 93 -0.39 15.43 19.03
CA HIS A 93 -1.15 14.37 18.35
C HIS A 93 -0.33 13.09 18.21
N ARG A 94 0.96 13.19 17.90
CA ARG A 94 1.85 12.01 17.78
C ARG A 94 2.00 11.27 19.09
N LEU A 95 2.30 12.00 20.17
CA LEU A 95 2.42 11.41 21.50
C LEU A 95 1.11 10.75 21.93
N ARG A 96 -0.04 11.41 21.68
CA ARG A 96 -1.36 10.86 21.98
C ARG A 96 -1.64 9.57 21.19
N ALA A 97 -1.29 9.52 19.91
CA ALA A 97 -1.49 8.35 19.06
C ALA A 97 -0.58 7.18 19.46
N GLU A 98 0.67 7.44 19.83
CA GLU A 98 1.56 6.41 20.39
C GLU A 98 1.06 5.90 21.75
N LEU A 99 0.65 6.79 22.65
CA LEU A 99 0.07 6.41 23.94
C LEU A 99 -1.22 5.58 23.77
N ALA A 100 -2.04 5.91 22.78
CA ALA A 100 -3.21 5.11 22.43
C ALA A 100 -2.80 3.70 21.98
N ASN A 101 -1.83 3.59 21.07
CA ASN A 101 -1.30 2.29 20.62
C ASN A 101 -0.69 1.46 21.76
N LEU A 102 0.04 2.09 22.68
CA LEU A 102 0.58 1.43 23.88
C LEU A 102 -0.52 0.94 24.81
N THR A 103 -1.59 1.71 24.98
CA THR A 103 -2.76 1.32 25.79
C THR A 103 -3.43 0.09 25.19
N LEU A 104 -3.64 0.09 23.86
CA LEU A 104 -4.21 -1.05 23.14
C LEU A 104 -3.34 -2.31 23.31
N ALA A 105 -2.01 -2.17 23.14
CA ALA A 105 -1.06 -3.26 23.29
C ALA A 105 -1.00 -3.80 24.73
N LEU A 106 -1.09 -2.93 25.74
CA LEU A 106 -1.14 -3.32 27.15
C LEU A 106 -2.37 -4.18 27.45
N ILE A 107 -3.55 -3.75 27.00
CA ILE A 107 -4.78 -4.53 27.18
C ILE A 107 -4.62 -5.89 26.48
N ARG A 108 -4.14 -5.90 25.23
CA ARG A 108 -3.96 -7.10 24.40
C ARG A 108 -3.06 -8.13 25.05
N GLN A 109 -1.93 -7.69 25.60
CA GLN A 109 -0.89 -8.59 26.11
C GLN A 109 -1.08 -8.97 27.59
N ARG A 110 -1.74 -8.12 28.40
CA ARG A 110 -1.73 -8.27 29.87
C ARG A 110 -3.12 -8.37 30.51
N LEU A 111 -4.17 -7.82 29.90
CA LEU A 111 -5.49 -7.77 30.53
C LEU A 111 -6.52 -8.67 29.84
N ALA A 112 -6.47 -8.76 28.52
CA ALA A 112 -7.39 -9.56 27.73
C ALA A 112 -7.23 -11.06 28.03
N THR A 113 -8.36 -11.76 28.16
CA THR A 113 -8.45 -13.22 28.22
C THR A 113 -8.66 -13.83 26.84
N ALA A 114 -9.20 -13.05 25.88
CA ALA A 114 -9.29 -13.40 24.47
C ALA A 114 -9.18 -12.13 23.61
N VAL A 115 -8.71 -12.27 22.37
CA VAL A 115 -8.58 -11.17 21.42
C VAL A 115 -9.37 -11.48 20.15
N VAL A 116 -10.17 -10.51 19.69
CA VAL A 116 -10.88 -10.56 18.42
C VAL A 116 -10.26 -9.54 17.48
N TYR A 117 -9.88 -9.95 16.28
CA TYR A 117 -9.47 -9.03 15.21
C TYR A 117 -10.57 -8.92 14.16
N GLN A 118 -10.75 -7.74 13.57
CA GLN A 118 -11.75 -7.55 12.53
C GLN A 118 -11.41 -8.23 11.19
N SER A 119 -10.16 -8.64 10.99
CA SER A 119 -9.68 -9.29 9.77
C SER A 119 -8.36 -10.02 10.01
N HIS A 120 -7.95 -10.87 9.07
CA HIS A 120 -6.63 -11.47 9.08
C HIS A 120 -5.55 -10.40 8.88
N PHE A 121 -5.77 -9.41 8.02
CA PHE A 121 -4.89 -8.26 7.84
C PHE A 121 -4.64 -7.54 9.16
N ALA A 122 -5.69 -7.23 9.93
CA ALA A 122 -5.56 -6.56 11.22
C ALA A 122 -4.75 -7.42 12.19
N ARG A 123 -5.04 -8.72 12.31
CA ARG A 123 -4.27 -9.65 13.14
C ARG A 123 -2.79 -9.62 12.76
N ASP A 124 -2.48 -9.83 11.48
CA ASP A 124 -1.10 -9.93 11.00
C ASP A 124 -0.37 -8.59 11.18
N TRP A 125 -1.06 -7.46 11.03
CA TRP A 125 -0.49 -6.14 11.30
C TRP A 125 -0.13 -5.95 12.78
N TRP A 126 -1.01 -6.37 13.70
CA TRP A 126 -0.73 -6.37 15.13
C TRP A 126 0.44 -7.29 15.49
N GLU A 127 0.51 -8.49 14.91
CA GLU A 127 1.57 -9.44 15.16
C GLU A 127 2.94 -8.96 14.63
N ARG A 128 2.98 -8.33 13.45
CA ARG A 128 4.21 -7.73 12.91
C ARG A 128 4.80 -6.66 13.84
N LEU A 129 3.96 -5.88 14.51
CA LEU A 129 4.40 -4.73 15.32
C LEU A 129 4.60 -5.06 16.80
N TYR A 130 3.75 -5.91 17.38
CA TYR A 130 3.75 -6.21 18.82
C TYR A 130 3.98 -7.69 19.14
N GLY A 131 4.27 -8.51 18.13
CA GLY A 131 4.44 -9.95 18.26
C GLY A 131 3.12 -10.72 18.47
N PRO A 132 3.20 -12.06 18.48
CA PRO A 132 2.06 -12.92 18.76
C PRO A 132 1.48 -12.63 20.15
N THR A 133 0.17 -12.83 20.30
CA THR A 133 -0.51 -12.67 21.59
C THR A 133 -0.53 -13.98 22.37
N ARG A 134 -0.58 -13.90 23.71
CA ARG A 134 -0.73 -15.06 24.59
C ARG A 134 -2.18 -15.56 24.71
N PRO A 135 -3.20 -14.69 24.94
CA PRO A 135 -4.59 -15.13 24.95
C PRO A 135 -5.02 -15.71 23.59
N PRO A 136 -6.01 -16.62 23.57
CA PRO A 136 -6.62 -17.10 22.33
C PRO A 136 -7.10 -15.94 21.46
N GLN A 137 -6.96 -16.11 20.14
CA GLN A 137 -7.36 -15.13 19.15
C GLN A 137 -8.36 -15.68 18.15
N ARG A 138 -9.29 -14.83 17.71
CA ARG A 138 -10.28 -15.14 16.66
C ARG A 138 -10.40 -13.96 15.69
N VAL A 139 -10.60 -14.25 14.42
CA VAL A 139 -10.98 -13.23 13.43
C VAL A 139 -12.50 -13.25 13.31
N ILE A 140 -13.14 -12.09 13.47
CA ILE A 140 -14.58 -11.91 13.30
C ILE A 140 -14.78 -10.62 12.49
N TYR A 141 -15.24 -10.77 11.25
CA TYR A 141 -15.59 -9.63 10.39
C TYR A 141 -16.77 -8.84 10.97
N ASN A 142 -16.89 -7.57 10.58
CA ASN A 142 -18.10 -6.82 10.86
C ASN A 142 -19.28 -7.43 10.10
N GLY A 143 -20.47 -7.31 10.67
CA GLY A 143 -21.72 -7.75 10.08
C GLY A 143 -22.65 -6.59 9.77
N VAL A 144 -23.63 -6.87 8.92
CA VAL A 144 -24.71 -5.97 8.53
C VAL A 144 -26.04 -6.70 8.61
N ASP A 145 -27.09 -5.94 8.89
CA ASP A 145 -28.45 -6.45 8.87
C ASP A 145 -28.87 -6.69 7.41
N LEU A 146 -28.92 -7.96 7.00
CA LEU A 146 -29.16 -8.38 5.62
C LEU A 146 -30.61 -8.17 5.16
N ASP A 147 -31.53 -7.97 6.10
CA ASP A 147 -32.93 -7.63 5.80
C ASP A 147 -33.05 -6.13 5.51
N HIS A 148 -32.29 -5.30 6.23
CA HIS A 148 -32.27 -3.86 5.99
C HIS A 148 -31.40 -3.45 4.79
N PHE A 149 -30.20 -4.03 4.69
CA PHE A 149 -29.28 -3.83 3.56
C PHE A 149 -29.51 -4.96 2.56
N THR A 150 -30.41 -4.71 1.62
CA THR A 150 -30.82 -5.65 0.58
C THR A 150 -30.76 -5.00 -0.80
N PRO A 151 -30.50 -5.79 -1.88
CA PRO A 151 -30.65 -5.33 -3.25
C PRO A 151 -32.10 -4.96 -3.60
N ASP A 152 -33.06 -5.48 -2.85
CA ASP A 152 -34.48 -5.22 -3.05
C ASP A 152 -34.88 -3.88 -2.42
N GLY A 153 -35.65 -3.09 -3.15
CA GLY A 153 -36.20 -1.82 -2.66
C GLY A 153 -35.95 -0.64 -3.59
N GLU A 154 -36.49 0.50 -3.17
CA GLU A 154 -36.45 1.72 -3.95
C GLU A 154 -35.01 2.17 -4.21
N HIS A 155 -34.77 2.64 -5.42
CA HIS A 155 -33.49 3.19 -5.84
C HIS A 155 -33.68 4.07 -7.06
N GLN A 156 -32.75 5.01 -7.27
CA GLN A 156 -32.74 5.86 -8.46
C GLN A 156 -31.37 5.83 -9.13
N ARG A 157 -31.13 4.75 -9.87
CA ARG A 157 -29.90 4.60 -10.65
C ARG A 157 -29.99 5.45 -11.92
N PRO A 158 -28.99 6.29 -12.23
CA PRO A 158 -29.01 7.09 -13.45
C PRO A 158 -28.88 6.18 -14.67
N GLY A 159 -29.83 6.26 -15.61
CA GLY A 159 -29.86 5.38 -16.79
C GLY A 159 -28.72 5.62 -17.80
N GLU A 160 -28.31 6.87 -18.00
CA GLU A 160 -27.31 7.24 -19.01
C GLU A 160 -25.89 7.45 -18.45
N ARG A 161 -25.73 7.42 -17.13
CA ARG A 161 -24.47 7.77 -16.44
C ARG A 161 -23.97 6.62 -15.58
N LEU A 162 -22.68 6.34 -15.64
CA LEU A 162 -22.03 5.49 -14.65
C LEU A 162 -21.84 6.29 -13.36
N ARG A 163 -22.50 5.84 -12.29
CA ARG A 163 -22.36 6.41 -10.94
C ARG A 163 -21.38 5.57 -10.11
N LEU A 164 -20.29 6.21 -9.71
CA LEU A 164 -19.36 5.74 -8.69
C LEU A 164 -19.80 6.33 -7.35
N LEU A 165 -20.00 5.48 -6.35
CA LEU A 165 -20.34 5.89 -5.00
C LEU A 165 -19.08 5.84 -4.12
N MET A 166 -18.89 6.88 -3.30
CA MET A 166 -17.87 6.92 -2.27
C MET A 166 -18.53 7.32 -0.95
N VAL A 167 -18.50 6.43 0.03
CA VAL A 167 -19.13 6.63 1.35
C VAL A 167 -18.05 6.71 2.41
N GLU A 168 -17.88 7.88 3.01
CA GLU A 168 -16.88 8.13 4.05
C GLU A 168 -17.48 8.96 5.19
N GLY A 169 -17.09 8.67 6.43
CA GLY A 169 -17.66 9.38 7.59
C GLY A 169 -17.28 10.86 7.63
N SER A 170 -15.98 11.15 7.47
CA SER A 170 -15.43 12.50 7.44
C SER A 170 -14.18 12.54 6.58
N LEU A 171 -14.16 13.43 5.59
CA LEU A 171 -13.06 13.64 4.67
C LEU A 171 -12.30 14.91 5.08
N GLY A 172 -11.32 14.73 5.96
CA GLY A 172 -10.41 15.80 6.43
C GLY A 172 -9.25 15.24 7.28
N GLY A 173 -8.18 16.01 7.45
CA GLY A 173 -7.08 15.65 8.37
C GLY A 173 -6.16 14.50 7.90
N GLY A 174 -6.06 14.30 6.58
CA GLY A 174 -5.23 13.25 5.96
C GLY A 174 -6.02 12.23 5.14
N TYR A 175 -7.34 12.14 5.31
CA TYR A 175 -8.23 11.25 4.53
C TYR A 175 -8.66 11.84 3.17
N GLU A 176 -8.20 13.05 2.84
CA GLU A 176 -8.47 13.74 1.57
C GLU A 176 -7.79 13.04 0.37
N TRP A 177 -6.79 12.21 0.63
CA TRP A 177 -6.08 11.43 -0.38
C TRP A 177 -7.03 10.54 -1.19
N GLY A 178 -7.92 9.82 -0.49
CA GLY A 178 -8.88 8.91 -1.12
C GLY A 178 -9.83 9.64 -2.08
N LEU A 179 -10.30 10.82 -1.69
CA LEU A 179 -11.13 11.69 -2.53
C LEU A 179 -10.36 12.14 -3.78
N GLY A 180 -9.10 12.57 -3.62
CA GLY A 180 -8.26 12.95 -4.75
C GLY A 180 -7.97 11.80 -5.72
N VAL A 181 -7.94 10.56 -5.24
CA VAL A 181 -7.84 9.38 -6.12
C VAL A 181 -9.16 9.11 -6.82
N ALA A 182 -10.30 9.22 -6.15
CA ALA A 182 -11.63 9.06 -6.76
C ALA A 182 -11.87 10.08 -7.89
N VAL A 183 -11.47 11.34 -7.71
CA VAL A 183 -11.59 12.37 -8.75
C VAL A 183 -10.69 12.06 -9.95
N ARG A 184 -9.43 11.66 -9.73
CA ARG A 184 -8.52 11.26 -10.80
C ARG A 184 -8.95 9.99 -11.53
N LEU A 185 -9.56 9.04 -10.81
CA LEU A 185 -10.22 7.87 -11.40
C LEU A 185 -11.31 8.30 -12.39
N LEU A 186 -12.13 9.28 -12.01
CA LEU A 186 -13.18 9.82 -12.87
C LEU A 186 -12.60 10.48 -14.14
N GLU A 187 -11.46 11.16 -14.03
CA GLU A 187 -10.73 11.75 -15.17
C GLU A 187 -10.17 10.67 -16.10
N GLU A 188 -9.53 9.63 -15.56
CA GLU A 188 -9.03 8.49 -16.35
C GLU A 188 -10.17 7.74 -17.06
N LEU A 189 -11.31 7.55 -16.38
CA LEU A 189 -12.49 6.94 -16.99
C LEU A 189 -13.01 7.75 -18.19
N ARG A 190 -12.89 9.08 -18.18
CA ARG A 190 -13.26 9.92 -19.34
C ARG A 190 -12.33 9.72 -20.52
N VAL A 191 -11.03 9.58 -20.25
CA VAL A 191 -10.04 9.29 -21.29
C VAL A 191 -10.34 7.93 -21.93
N LEU A 192 -10.67 6.92 -21.13
CA LEU A 192 -11.09 5.60 -21.62
C LEU A 192 -12.42 5.67 -22.38
N GLN A 193 -13.41 6.40 -21.88
CA GLN A 193 -14.71 6.58 -22.53
C GLN A 193 -14.58 7.11 -23.97
N ARG A 194 -13.69 8.09 -24.21
CA ARG A 194 -13.41 8.61 -25.57
C ARG A 194 -12.83 7.56 -26.51
N LYS A 195 -12.07 6.59 -25.97
CA LYS A 195 -11.42 5.51 -26.75
C LYS A 195 -12.38 4.37 -27.10
N TRP A 196 -13.41 4.10 -26.29
CA TRP A 196 -14.26 2.89 -26.40
C TRP A 196 -15.63 3.14 -27.05
N GLY A 197 -15.99 4.39 -27.36
CA GLY A 197 -17.17 4.73 -28.16
C GLY A 197 -18.51 4.36 -27.50
N LYS A 198 -19.52 4.01 -28.31
CA LYS A 198 -20.91 3.79 -27.87
C LYS A 198 -21.14 2.56 -26.96
N ARG A 199 -20.13 1.71 -26.73
CA ARG A 199 -20.22 0.53 -25.84
C ARG A 199 -20.15 0.86 -24.35
N TYR A 200 -19.92 2.13 -24.00
CA TYR A 200 -19.76 2.58 -22.62
C TYR A 200 -20.80 3.64 -22.25
N PRO A 201 -21.23 3.75 -20.96
CA PRO A 201 -22.14 4.80 -20.51
C PRO A 201 -21.66 6.18 -20.96
N GLN A 202 -22.57 7.05 -21.42
CA GLN A 202 -22.23 8.34 -22.04
C GLN A 202 -21.95 9.43 -20.99
N GLY A 203 -22.33 9.23 -19.72
CA GLY A 203 -21.97 10.10 -18.62
C GLY A 203 -21.24 9.40 -17.48
N LEU A 204 -20.53 10.19 -16.68
CA LEU A 204 -19.80 9.74 -15.49
C LEU A 204 -20.17 10.66 -14.32
N GLU A 205 -20.45 10.08 -13.15
CA GLU A 205 -20.79 10.78 -11.92
C GLU A 205 -20.06 10.16 -10.73
N LEU A 206 -19.42 10.98 -9.90
CA LEU A 206 -18.90 10.59 -8.59
C LEU A 206 -19.82 11.15 -7.52
N MET A 207 -20.55 10.28 -6.84
CA MET A 207 -21.38 10.65 -5.68
C MET A 207 -20.56 10.48 -4.41
N VAL A 208 -20.35 11.58 -3.68
CA VAL A 208 -19.61 11.59 -2.42
C VAL A 208 -20.58 11.78 -1.26
N VAL A 209 -20.65 10.77 -0.40
CA VAL A 209 -21.43 10.75 0.84
C VAL A 209 -20.46 10.87 2.00
N GLY A 210 -20.67 11.87 2.85
CA GLY A 210 -19.77 12.18 3.96
C GLY A 210 -19.63 13.66 4.24
N GLN A 211 -19.02 13.98 5.37
CA GLN A 211 -18.68 15.38 5.68
C GLN A 211 -17.39 15.77 4.96
N VAL A 212 -17.47 16.78 4.08
CA VAL A 212 -16.34 17.37 3.36
C VAL A 212 -16.27 18.86 3.65
N ALA A 213 -15.09 19.37 3.98
CA ALA A 213 -14.89 20.81 4.19
C ALA A 213 -15.27 21.59 2.91
N GLU A 214 -15.87 22.77 3.08
CA GLU A 214 -16.37 23.59 1.97
C GLU A 214 -15.25 23.99 1.01
N GLU A 215 -14.08 24.30 1.55
CA GLU A 215 -12.89 24.70 0.78
C GLU A 215 -12.41 23.57 -0.14
N ILE A 216 -12.52 22.32 0.32
CA ILE A 216 -12.14 21.13 -0.44
C ILE A 216 -13.14 20.90 -1.57
N ARG A 217 -14.45 21.01 -1.28
CA ARG A 217 -15.51 20.90 -2.30
C ARG A 217 -15.30 21.91 -3.43
N GLN A 218 -15.15 23.18 -3.08
CA GLN A 218 -14.89 24.26 -4.05
C GLN A 218 -13.54 24.11 -4.79
N SER A 219 -12.54 23.48 -4.18
CA SER A 219 -11.28 23.19 -4.87
C SER A 219 -11.47 22.16 -5.98
N TRP A 220 -12.17 21.06 -5.68
CA TRP A 220 -12.40 19.98 -6.64
C TRP A 220 -13.45 20.33 -7.69
N ASP A 221 -14.47 21.12 -7.34
CA ASP A 221 -15.45 21.61 -8.32
C ASP A 221 -14.80 22.53 -9.37
N ARG A 222 -13.77 23.29 -8.98
CA ARG A 222 -12.98 24.11 -9.92
C ARG A 222 -11.97 23.31 -10.74
N LYS A 223 -11.34 22.30 -10.14
CA LYS A 223 -10.26 21.52 -10.77
C LYS A 223 -10.78 20.41 -11.67
N SER A 224 -11.85 19.75 -11.26
CA SER A 224 -12.41 18.64 -12.00
C SER A 224 -13.29 19.17 -13.12
N GLY A 225 -13.15 18.64 -14.33
CA GLY A 225 -14.13 18.88 -15.39
C GLY A 225 -15.43 18.07 -15.19
N ALA A 226 -15.61 17.43 -14.02
CA ALA A 226 -16.43 16.24 -13.83
C ALA A 226 -17.59 16.40 -12.87
N GLY A 227 -18.66 15.62 -13.09
CA GLY A 227 -19.88 15.66 -12.28
C GLY A 227 -19.64 15.02 -10.92
N ILE A 228 -19.11 15.80 -9.97
CA ILE A 228 -19.07 15.43 -8.56
C ILE A 228 -20.42 15.83 -7.94
N ARG A 229 -21.09 14.89 -7.30
CA ARG A 229 -22.31 15.12 -6.54
C ARG A 229 -22.02 14.98 -5.06
N TRP A 230 -21.99 16.11 -4.37
CA TRP A 230 -21.82 16.17 -2.92
C TRP A 230 -23.16 15.91 -2.23
N GLN A 231 -23.35 14.71 -1.69
CA GLN A 231 -24.58 14.38 -0.95
C GLN A 231 -24.51 14.87 0.51
N GLY A 232 -23.31 15.05 1.05
CA GLY A 232 -23.11 15.44 2.44
C GLY A 232 -23.34 14.29 3.41
N ARG A 233 -23.63 14.61 4.67
CA ARG A 233 -23.88 13.61 5.72
C ARG A 233 -25.34 13.15 5.62
N VAL A 234 -25.54 11.84 5.53
CA VAL A 234 -26.87 11.21 5.40
C VAL A 234 -27.18 10.34 6.61
N ALA A 235 -28.46 10.06 6.84
CA ALA A 235 -28.85 9.13 7.90
C ALA A 235 -28.46 7.69 7.51
N PRO A 236 -28.10 6.83 8.49
CA PRO A 236 -27.78 5.43 8.21
C PRO A 236 -28.89 4.67 7.46
N THR A 237 -30.15 5.04 7.68
CA THR A 237 -31.33 4.45 7.00
C THR A 237 -31.42 4.80 5.51
N GLU A 238 -30.70 5.82 5.04
CA GLU A 238 -30.67 6.22 3.63
C GLU A 238 -29.55 5.52 2.84
N ILE A 239 -28.55 4.93 3.52
CA ILE A 239 -27.41 4.28 2.89
C ILE A 239 -27.84 3.15 1.92
N PRO A 240 -28.77 2.24 2.28
CA PRO A 240 -29.21 1.19 1.35
C PRO A 240 -29.78 1.74 0.03
N PHE A 241 -30.52 2.86 0.08
CA PHE A 241 -31.04 3.52 -1.12
C PHE A 241 -29.88 4.02 -2.00
N LEU A 242 -28.87 4.63 -1.40
CA LEU A 242 -27.70 5.16 -2.11
C LEU A 242 -26.87 4.04 -2.73
N ASP A 243 -26.63 2.95 -2.00
CA ASP A 243 -25.92 1.77 -2.49
C ASP A 243 -26.63 1.16 -3.71
N ARG A 244 -27.95 0.98 -3.65
CA ARG A 244 -28.73 0.48 -4.80
C ARG A 244 -28.72 1.45 -6.00
N SER A 245 -28.61 2.76 -5.74
CA SER A 245 -28.60 3.81 -6.75
C SER A 245 -27.29 3.90 -7.56
N ALA A 246 -26.23 3.23 -7.12
CA ALA A 246 -24.92 3.26 -7.76
C ALA A 246 -24.65 2.04 -8.64
N HIS A 247 -23.62 2.16 -9.49
CA HIS A 247 -23.13 1.05 -10.31
C HIS A 247 -21.95 0.35 -9.64
N LEU A 248 -21.12 1.09 -8.91
CA LEU A 248 -20.06 0.54 -8.07
C LEU A 248 -19.79 1.43 -6.86
N LEU A 249 -19.30 0.83 -5.79
CA LEU A 249 -18.69 1.52 -4.66
C LEU A 249 -17.17 1.61 -4.89
N TYR A 250 -16.58 2.79 -4.77
CA TYR A 250 -15.13 2.93 -4.61
C TYR A 250 -14.79 3.02 -3.11
N SER A 251 -14.05 2.04 -2.60
CA SER A 251 -13.52 2.10 -1.23
C SER A 251 -12.23 2.93 -1.21
N ALA A 252 -12.29 4.08 -0.53
CA ALA A 252 -11.20 5.05 -0.52
C ALA A 252 -10.21 4.86 0.65
N ASP A 253 -10.52 3.92 1.54
CA ASP A 253 -9.72 3.62 2.72
C ASP A 253 -8.32 3.08 2.38
N ILE A 254 -7.33 3.53 3.16
CA ILE A 254 -5.97 2.98 3.12
C ILE A 254 -5.77 2.09 4.35
N HIS A 255 -5.37 0.85 4.12
CA HIS A 255 -5.22 -0.20 5.12
C HIS A 255 -6.46 -0.41 6.02
N PRO A 256 -7.69 -0.44 5.46
CA PRO A 256 -8.87 -0.64 6.29
C PRO A 256 -8.85 -2.01 6.97
N ALA A 257 -9.31 -2.04 8.22
CA ALA A 257 -9.39 -3.29 8.99
C ALA A 257 -10.61 -4.14 8.58
N CYS A 258 -11.79 -3.54 8.49
CA CYS A 258 -13.01 -4.18 7.99
C CYS A 258 -14.06 -3.07 7.71
N PRO A 259 -14.03 -2.45 6.53
CA PRO A 259 -14.79 -1.25 6.24
C PRO A 259 -16.29 -1.53 6.11
N ASN A 260 -17.12 -0.88 6.93
CA ASN A 260 -18.57 -1.12 6.94
C ASN A 260 -19.25 -0.77 5.61
N ALA A 261 -18.85 0.34 4.97
CA ALA A 261 -19.42 0.76 3.68
C ALA A 261 -19.26 -0.31 2.59
N VAL A 262 -18.15 -1.06 2.60
CA VAL A 262 -17.92 -2.17 1.66
C VAL A 262 -18.89 -3.32 1.92
N ILE A 263 -19.10 -3.66 3.19
CA ILE A 263 -20.00 -4.74 3.60
C ILE A 263 -21.46 -4.39 3.28
N GLU A 264 -21.85 -3.15 3.56
CA GLU A 264 -23.17 -2.58 3.26
C GLU A 264 -23.45 -2.58 1.76
N ALA A 265 -22.48 -2.11 0.96
CA ALA A 265 -22.58 -2.15 -0.50
C ALA A 265 -22.74 -3.57 -1.03
N LEU A 266 -21.92 -4.53 -0.58
CA LEU A 266 -22.04 -5.92 -0.97
C LEU A 266 -23.43 -6.48 -0.61
N ALA A 267 -23.94 -6.18 0.60
CA ALA A 267 -25.27 -6.60 1.05
C ALA A 267 -26.41 -6.01 0.20
N CYS A 268 -26.25 -4.80 -0.33
CA CYS A 268 -27.16 -4.20 -1.31
C CYS A 268 -26.91 -4.64 -2.76
N GLY A 269 -26.04 -5.62 -2.98
CA GLY A 269 -25.69 -6.12 -4.32
C GLY A 269 -24.94 -5.08 -5.16
N LEU A 270 -24.23 -4.14 -4.54
CA LEU A 270 -23.38 -3.15 -5.20
C LEU A 270 -21.94 -3.68 -5.27
N PRO A 271 -21.38 -3.89 -6.48
CA PRO A 271 -20.01 -4.36 -6.62
C PRO A 271 -19.00 -3.33 -6.13
N VAL A 272 -17.89 -3.81 -5.59
CA VAL A 272 -16.88 -2.96 -4.94
C VAL A 272 -15.61 -2.87 -5.78
N LEU A 273 -15.12 -1.64 -5.95
CA LEU A 273 -13.85 -1.31 -6.56
C LEU A 273 -12.90 -0.81 -5.48
N ALA A 274 -11.72 -1.41 -5.37
CA ALA A 274 -10.74 -0.99 -4.38
C ALA A 274 -9.30 -1.33 -4.79
N PHE A 275 -8.34 -0.78 -4.05
CA PHE A 275 -6.95 -1.24 -4.11
C PHE A 275 -6.71 -2.41 -3.17
N GLU A 276 -5.70 -3.22 -3.49
CA GLU A 276 -5.18 -4.29 -2.65
C GLU A 276 -4.46 -3.72 -1.44
N SER A 277 -5.26 -3.36 -0.44
CA SER A 277 -4.82 -2.62 0.73
C SER A 277 -5.70 -3.00 1.91
N GLY A 278 -5.08 -3.29 3.05
CA GLY A 278 -5.83 -3.70 4.23
C GLY A 278 -6.55 -5.03 4.04
N ALA A 279 -7.75 -5.12 4.59
CA ALA A 279 -8.61 -6.30 4.48
C ALA A 279 -9.45 -6.34 3.20
N LEU A 280 -9.35 -5.36 2.31
CA LEU A 280 -10.14 -5.34 1.07
C LEU A 280 -10.01 -6.63 0.23
N PRO A 281 -8.82 -7.25 0.09
CA PRO A 281 -8.68 -8.54 -0.61
C PRO A 281 -9.35 -9.71 0.11
N GLU A 282 -9.57 -9.61 1.42
CA GLU A 282 -10.30 -10.61 2.21
C GLU A 282 -11.81 -10.46 2.03
N LEU A 283 -12.29 -9.22 1.87
CA LEU A 283 -13.73 -8.92 1.81
C LEU A 283 -14.31 -9.09 0.40
N VAL A 284 -13.56 -8.64 -0.62
CA VAL A 284 -14.02 -8.52 -2.01
C VAL A 284 -13.33 -9.57 -2.87
N THR A 285 -14.10 -10.52 -3.40
CA THR A 285 -13.64 -11.51 -4.37
C THR A 285 -13.81 -10.99 -5.80
N GLN A 286 -13.21 -11.69 -6.78
CA GLN A 286 -13.33 -11.31 -8.20
C GLN A 286 -14.78 -11.38 -8.71
N ASP A 287 -15.67 -12.16 -8.09
CA ASP A 287 -17.04 -12.26 -8.57
C ASP A 287 -17.91 -11.09 -8.11
N CYS A 288 -17.61 -10.50 -6.94
CA CYS A 288 -18.38 -9.40 -6.35
C CYS A 288 -17.76 -8.01 -6.51
N GLY A 289 -16.62 -7.90 -7.19
CA GLY A 289 -15.93 -6.64 -7.35
C GLY A 289 -14.55 -6.78 -7.99
N ARG A 290 -13.74 -5.73 -7.88
CA ARG A 290 -12.36 -5.72 -8.34
C ARG A 290 -11.46 -5.08 -7.29
N VAL A 291 -10.46 -5.85 -6.88
CA VAL A 291 -9.35 -5.38 -6.05
C VAL A 291 -8.10 -5.37 -6.93
N VAL A 292 -7.55 -4.19 -7.18
CA VAL A 292 -6.38 -4.02 -8.06
C VAL A 292 -5.12 -3.74 -7.25
N PRO A 293 -3.93 -4.13 -7.73
CA PRO A 293 -2.67 -3.72 -7.12
C PRO A 293 -2.65 -2.21 -6.86
N TYR A 294 -2.20 -1.78 -5.68
CA TYR A 294 -2.09 -0.35 -5.38
C TYR A 294 -1.11 0.39 -6.32
N GLY A 295 -0.09 -0.29 -6.85
CA GLY A 295 0.93 0.30 -7.72
C GLY A 295 2.16 0.78 -6.94
N GLY A 296 2.02 1.85 -6.16
CA GLY A 296 3.07 2.36 -5.26
C GLY A 296 3.11 1.71 -3.87
N ASP A 297 3.91 2.26 -2.96
CA ASP A 297 3.87 1.90 -1.53
C ASP A 297 2.75 2.64 -0.78
N ALA A 298 1.66 1.92 -0.50
CA ALA A 298 0.51 2.42 0.25
C ALA A 298 0.86 2.82 1.69
N TRP A 299 1.86 2.18 2.33
CA TRP A 299 2.31 2.54 3.68
C TRP A 299 3.08 3.87 3.71
N ARG A 300 3.56 4.32 2.56
CA ARG A 300 4.21 5.63 2.35
C ARG A 300 3.30 6.62 1.63
N LEU A 301 2.02 6.29 1.39
CA LEU A 301 1.09 7.12 0.61
C LEU A 301 1.63 7.51 -0.77
N GLN A 302 2.44 6.65 -1.40
CA GLN A 302 2.88 6.90 -2.77
C GLN A 302 1.67 6.88 -3.74
N PRO A 303 1.78 7.53 -4.91
CA PRO A 303 0.69 7.55 -5.89
C PRO A 303 0.24 6.14 -6.29
N PRO A 304 -1.09 5.86 -6.32
CA PRO A 304 -1.58 4.57 -6.77
C PRO A 304 -1.66 4.45 -8.30
N ASP A 305 -1.80 3.22 -8.80
CA ASP A 305 -2.08 2.91 -10.22
C ASP A 305 -3.56 3.15 -10.57
N ILE A 306 -3.88 4.44 -10.79
CA ILE A 306 -5.21 4.89 -11.19
C ILE A 306 -5.64 4.30 -12.55
N PRO A 307 -4.76 4.20 -13.58
CA PRO A 307 -5.13 3.52 -14.83
C PRO A 307 -5.60 2.07 -14.66
N ALA A 308 -4.96 1.29 -13.78
CA ALA A 308 -5.44 -0.07 -13.46
C ALA A 308 -6.80 -0.05 -12.76
N LEU A 309 -6.99 0.85 -11.80
CA LEU A 309 -8.28 1.05 -11.13
C LEU A 309 -9.39 1.44 -12.11
N ALA A 310 -9.10 2.29 -13.09
CA ALA A 310 -10.04 2.71 -14.12
C ALA A 310 -10.46 1.55 -15.04
N ARG A 311 -9.52 0.68 -15.45
CA ARG A 311 -9.85 -0.52 -16.23
C ARG A 311 -10.75 -1.48 -15.43
N ALA A 312 -10.46 -1.68 -14.15
CA ALA A 312 -11.30 -2.49 -13.27
C ALA A 312 -12.70 -1.89 -13.08
N ALA A 313 -12.82 -0.56 -12.97
CA ALA A 313 -14.12 0.10 -12.94
C ALA A 313 -14.93 -0.12 -14.22
N VAL A 314 -14.27 -0.13 -15.39
CA VAL A 314 -14.90 -0.49 -16.68
C VAL A 314 -15.40 -1.93 -16.67
N GLU A 315 -14.61 -2.88 -16.18
CA GLU A 315 -15.04 -4.28 -16.06
C GLU A 315 -16.28 -4.43 -15.18
N ILE A 316 -16.30 -3.77 -14.02
CA ILE A 316 -17.47 -3.76 -13.14
C ILE A 316 -18.70 -3.18 -13.85
N ALA A 317 -18.53 -2.09 -14.60
CA ALA A 317 -19.61 -1.47 -15.35
C ALA A 317 -20.18 -2.40 -16.43
N LEU A 318 -19.34 -3.21 -17.09
CA LEU A 318 -19.75 -4.13 -18.15
C LEU A 318 -20.35 -5.45 -17.63
N GLN A 319 -20.06 -5.84 -16.39
CA GLN A 319 -20.46 -7.13 -15.80
C GLN A 319 -21.50 -7.00 -14.67
N GLN A 320 -22.28 -5.92 -14.66
CA GLN A 320 -23.27 -5.64 -13.60
C GLN A 320 -24.25 -6.81 -13.37
N GLU A 321 -24.77 -7.43 -14.43
CA GLU A 321 -25.75 -8.53 -14.30
C GLU A 321 -25.21 -9.74 -13.54
N GLN A 322 -23.91 -10.02 -13.67
CA GLN A 322 -23.23 -11.11 -12.97
C GLN A 322 -22.77 -10.69 -11.57
N MET A 323 -22.16 -9.51 -11.45
CA MET A 323 -21.50 -9.10 -10.21
C MET A 323 -22.48 -8.71 -9.10
N ARG A 324 -23.66 -8.17 -9.43
CA ARG A 324 -24.62 -7.73 -8.40
C ARG A 324 -25.17 -8.90 -7.57
N PRO A 325 -25.66 -10.00 -8.17
CA PRO A 325 -26.03 -11.20 -7.40
C PRO A 325 -24.85 -11.79 -6.62
N ALA A 326 -23.65 -11.81 -7.22
CA ALA A 326 -22.45 -12.32 -6.55
C ALA A 326 -22.06 -11.45 -5.33
N ALA A 327 -22.23 -10.14 -5.40
CA ALA A 327 -22.03 -9.23 -4.28
C ALA A 327 -22.99 -9.53 -3.12
N ARG A 328 -24.27 -9.73 -3.42
CA ARG A 328 -25.25 -10.14 -2.41
C ARG A 328 -24.88 -11.49 -1.78
N ALA A 329 -24.61 -12.49 -2.62
CA ALA A 329 -24.24 -13.83 -2.15
C ALA A 329 -22.98 -13.82 -1.26
N ARG A 330 -22.01 -12.95 -1.57
CA ARG A 330 -20.82 -12.75 -0.71
C ARG A 330 -21.20 -12.22 0.67
N ALA A 331 -22.12 -11.26 0.74
CA ALA A 331 -22.57 -10.70 2.01
C ALA A 331 -23.35 -11.71 2.85
N GLU A 332 -24.26 -12.47 2.24
CA GLU A 332 -25.02 -13.52 2.91
C GLU A 332 -24.10 -14.62 3.47
N ALA A 333 -23.05 -14.98 2.73
CA ALA A 333 -22.14 -16.04 3.16
C ALA A 333 -21.19 -15.63 4.30
N CYS A 334 -20.94 -14.33 4.50
CA CYS A 334 -19.81 -13.89 5.32
C CYS A 334 -20.09 -12.75 6.31
N PHE A 335 -21.13 -11.94 6.08
CA PHE A 335 -21.31 -10.65 6.75
C PHE A 335 -22.69 -10.47 7.39
N ASP A 336 -23.38 -11.56 7.73
CA ASP A 336 -24.59 -11.50 8.55
C ASP A 336 -24.27 -11.00 9.97
N VAL A 337 -24.98 -9.97 10.42
CA VAL A 337 -24.89 -9.45 11.79
C VAL A 337 -25.26 -10.50 12.85
N GLN A 338 -26.15 -11.44 12.55
CA GLN A 338 -26.57 -12.50 13.47
C GLN A 338 -25.42 -13.49 13.70
N GLU A 339 -24.76 -13.95 12.64
CA GLU A 339 -23.59 -14.84 12.73
C GLU A 339 -22.39 -14.13 13.39
N MET A 340 -22.19 -12.83 13.09
CA MET A 340 -21.21 -12.02 13.80
C MET A 340 -21.51 -12.00 15.30
N ALA A 341 -22.74 -11.68 15.71
CA ALA A 341 -23.14 -11.59 17.11
C ALA A 341 -22.99 -12.95 17.84
N LYS A 342 -23.31 -14.05 17.16
CA LYS A 342 -23.13 -15.42 17.68
C LYS A 342 -21.67 -15.71 17.95
N ALA A 343 -20.77 -15.37 17.03
CA ALA A 343 -19.33 -15.51 17.23
C ALA A 343 -18.82 -14.67 18.41
N TYR A 344 -19.36 -13.46 18.63
CA TYR A 344 -19.04 -12.66 19.82
C TYR A 344 -19.59 -13.28 21.11
N ALA A 345 -20.81 -13.79 21.10
CA ALA A 345 -21.41 -14.46 22.26
C ALA A 345 -20.57 -15.68 22.69
N GLU A 346 -20.11 -16.49 21.74
CA GLU A 346 -19.19 -17.62 21.99
C GLU A 346 -17.89 -17.16 22.66
N VAL A 347 -17.23 -16.12 22.13
CA VAL A 347 -15.96 -15.61 22.68
C VAL A 347 -16.16 -14.97 24.06
N LEU A 348 -17.33 -14.38 24.31
CA LEU A 348 -17.71 -13.83 25.60
C LEU A 348 -18.11 -14.91 26.62
N GLY A 349 -18.20 -16.19 26.21
CA GLY A 349 -18.62 -17.29 27.07
C GLY A 349 -20.11 -17.26 27.41
N ILE A 350 -20.93 -16.62 26.58
CA ILE A 350 -22.38 -16.57 26.74
C ILE A 350 -22.95 -17.90 26.23
N VAL A 351 -23.49 -18.70 27.14
CA VAL A 351 -24.16 -19.96 26.79
C VAL A 351 -25.64 -19.68 26.61
N PHE A 352 -26.15 -19.81 25.38
CA PHE A 352 -27.59 -19.78 25.17
C PHE A 352 -28.20 -21.05 25.79
N PRO A 353 -29.21 -20.96 26.68
CA PRO A 353 -30.02 -22.13 26.97
C PRO A 353 -30.57 -22.64 25.64
N SER A 354 -30.44 -23.94 25.38
CA SER A 354 -30.84 -24.58 24.13
C SER A 354 -32.19 -24.07 23.68
N PHE A 355 -32.19 -23.20 22.68
CA PHE A 355 -33.39 -22.69 22.04
C PHE A 355 -33.89 -23.85 21.18
N THR A 356 -34.88 -24.59 21.67
CA THR A 356 -35.69 -25.42 20.78
C THR A 356 -36.33 -24.47 19.77
N PRO A 357 -36.04 -24.61 18.47
CA PRO A 357 -36.74 -23.82 17.47
C PRO A 357 -38.23 -24.16 17.63
N ASP A 358 -39.06 -23.13 17.77
CA ASP A 358 -40.50 -23.26 17.66
C ASP A 358 -40.79 -23.90 16.29
N PRO A 359 -41.47 -25.07 16.22
CA PRO A 359 -41.74 -25.71 14.95
C PRO A 359 -42.59 -24.75 14.10
N SER A 360 -42.01 -24.25 13.01
CA SER A 360 -42.75 -23.51 12.00
C SER A 360 -44.01 -24.31 11.62
N PRO A 361 -45.19 -23.67 11.49
CA PRO A 361 -46.40 -24.40 11.18
C PRO A 361 -46.32 -24.94 9.75
N GLY A 362 -46.25 -26.27 9.63
CA GLY A 362 -46.69 -26.97 8.42
C GLY A 362 -45.64 -27.60 7.53
N GLY A 363 -44.76 -28.45 8.07
CA GLY A 363 -44.12 -29.51 7.29
C GLY A 363 -44.89 -30.82 7.45
N ARG A 364 -45.89 -31.09 6.59
CA ARG A 364 -46.30 -32.50 6.34
C ARG A 364 -45.31 -33.08 5.36
N GLY A 365 -44.55 -34.06 5.81
CA GLY A 365 -43.71 -34.90 4.98
C GLY A 365 -44.57 -35.70 3.98
N GLY A 366 -44.03 -35.86 2.79
CA GLY A 366 -44.55 -36.70 1.73
C GLY A 366 -43.53 -36.73 0.61
N THR A 367 -42.75 -37.81 0.57
CA THR A 367 -41.94 -38.22 -0.57
C THR A 367 -42.84 -38.28 -1.81
N ASP A 368 -42.53 -37.52 -2.86
CA ASP A 368 -42.85 -37.93 -4.23
C ASP A 368 -41.98 -37.20 -5.26
N SER A 369 -41.33 -38.01 -6.08
CA SER A 369 -40.55 -37.66 -7.25
C SER A 369 -41.44 -37.09 -8.34
N LEU A 370 -41.27 -35.81 -8.71
CA LEU A 370 -41.85 -35.27 -9.95
C LEU A 370 -40.84 -34.42 -10.74
N SER A 371 -40.86 -34.67 -12.04
CA SER A 371 -39.84 -34.40 -13.04
C SER A 371 -39.69 -32.93 -13.46
N LEU A 372 -38.54 -32.64 -14.08
CA LEU A 372 -38.09 -31.37 -14.70
C LEU A 372 -39.05 -30.73 -15.74
N ARG A 373 -40.30 -31.19 -15.90
CA ARG A 373 -41.26 -30.67 -16.90
C ARG A 373 -42.35 -29.74 -16.33
N GLU A 374 -42.46 -29.55 -15.02
CA GLU A 374 -43.53 -28.70 -14.43
C GLU A 374 -43.08 -27.27 -14.08
N ARG A 375 -41.78 -26.96 -14.11
CA ARG A 375 -41.28 -25.58 -13.91
C ARG A 375 -41.50 -24.64 -15.11
N ALA A 376 -42.05 -25.12 -16.22
CA ALA A 376 -42.27 -24.35 -17.44
C ALA A 376 -43.68 -23.73 -17.57
N ARG A 377 -44.56 -23.83 -16.55
CA ARG A 377 -45.97 -23.38 -16.66
C ARG A 377 -46.42 -22.22 -15.75
N VAL A 378 -45.51 -21.62 -14.97
CA VAL A 378 -45.85 -20.48 -14.07
C VAL A 378 -45.31 -19.13 -14.57
N ARG A 379 -44.68 -19.09 -15.76
CA ARG A 379 -44.13 -17.85 -16.34
C ARG A 379 -45.09 -17.09 -17.26
N ASP A 380 -46.38 -17.36 -17.16
CA ASP A 380 -47.41 -16.80 -18.04
C ASP A 380 -48.70 -16.54 -17.25
N LYS A 381 -48.71 -15.48 -16.42
CA LYS A 381 -49.90 -14.81 -15.86
C LYS A 381 -49.51 -13.64 -14.94
N SER A 382 -49.00 -12.57 -15.55
CA SER A 382 -49.14 -11.19 -15.04
C SER A 382 -48.71 -10.18 -16.12
N LYS A 383 -49.30 -10.33 -17.31
CA LYS A 383 -49.55 -9.23 -18.25
C LYS A 383 -51.07 -9.03 -18.26
N ASN A 384 -51.52 -7.79 -18.30
CA ASN A 384 -52.90 -7.28 -18.22
C ASN A 384 -53.45 -7.03 -16.80
N ALA A 385 -53.22 -5.81 -16.33
CA ALA A 385 -54.26 -5.00 -15.70
C ALA A 385 -54.02 -3.54 -16.10
N GLU A 386 -54.61 -3.14 -17.24
CA GLU A 386 -54.90 -1.73 -17.54
C GLU A 386 -56.05 -1.29 -16.63
N MET A 387 -55.86 -0.22 -15.86
CA MET A 387 -56.98 0.60 -15.43
C MET A 387 -56.54 2.05 -15.22
N SER A 388 -57.21 2.91 -15.98
CA SER A 388 -57.14 4.35 -16.09
C SER A 388 -57.42 5.10 -14.79
N TRP A 389 -56.67 6.17 -14.52
CA TRP A 389 -57.19 7.34 -13.81
C TRP A 389 -56.48 8.62 -14.30
N GLN A 390 -57.28 9.63 -14.66
CA GLN A 390 -56.87 10.94 -15.19
C GLN A 390 -56.51 11.93 -14.06
N PRO A 391 -55.74 13.00 -14.34
CA PRO A 391 -55.34 14.00 -13.36
C PRO A 391 -56.30 15.19 -13.36
N GLU A 392 -56.77 15.60 -12.18
CA GLU A 392 -57.38 16.92 -11.97
C GLU A 392 -56.59 17.72 -10.92
N ASP A 393 -56.19 18.91 -11.38
CA ASP A 393 -56.25 20.20 -10.72
C ASP A 393 -55.39 20.50 -9.48
N ALA A 394 -54.26 21.18 -9.75
CA ALA A 394 -53.70 22.18 -8.84
C ALA A 394 -53.24 23.43 -9.60
N LEU A 395 -54.18 24.38 -9.64
CA LEU A 395 -54.10 25.81 -9.92
C LEU A 395 -52.74 26.51 -9.68
N THR A 396 -52.25 27.17 -10.72
CA THR A 396 -51.38 28.37 -10.62
C THR A 396 -52.19 29.59 -10.17
N PRO A 397 -51.55 30.59 -9.54
CA PRO A 397 -51.49 31.87 -10.25
C PRO A 397 -50.15 32.62 -10.08
N ASP A 398 -49.66 33.14 -11.22
CA ASP A 398 -48.86 34.37 -11.30
C ASP A 398 -49.80 35.57 -11.04
N PRO A 399 -49.30 36.72 -10.52
CA PRO A 399 -49.12 37.82 -11.47
C PRO A 399 -47.88 38.70 -11.21
N SER A 400 -47.17 38.94 -12.30
CA SER A 400 -46.33 40.12 -12.52
C SER A 400 -47.15 41.43 -12.48
N PRO A 401 -46.51 42.60 -12.23
CA PRO A 401 -46.65 43.67 -13.21
C PRO A 401 -45.34 44.40 -13.56
N LYS A 402 -45.02 44.37 -14.86
CA LYS A 402 -44.61 45.47 -15.76
C LYS A 402 -43.84 46.67 -15.19
N GLY A 403 -42.74 47.02 -15.87
CA GLY A 403 -42.47 48.44 -16.14
C GLY A 403 -41.07 48.87 -16.60
N ARG A 404 -40.80 48.71 -17.91
CA ARG A 404 -40.08 49.62 -18.83
C ARG A 404 -38.61 49.99 -18.60
N GLY A 405 -37.85 49.90 -19.70
CA GLY A 405 -36.67 50.75 -19.94
C GLY A 405 -35.65 50.16 -20.91
N GLU A 406 -36.00 50.08 -22.20
CA GLU A 406 -35.01 49.92 -23.27
C GLU A 406 -34.03 51.09 -23.27
N GLN A 407 -32.73 50.80 -23.43
CA GLN A 407 -31.84 51.62 -24.25
C GLN A 407 -30.61 50.80 -24.67
N THR A 408 -30.64 50.43 -25.94
CA THR A 408 -29.50 50.06 -26.78
C THR A 408 -28.50 51.20 -26.87
N LEU A 409 -27.21 50.94 -26.71
CA LEU A 409 -26.12 51.69 -27.34
C LEU A 409 -24.86 50.81 -27.45
N THR A 410 -24.18 51.01 -28.56
CA THR A 410 -23.18 50.21 -29.26
C THR A 410 -21.76 50.22 -28.66
N PRO A 411 -20.83 49.36 -29.14
CA PRO A 411 -19.48 49.19 -28.58
C PRO A 411 -18.42 50.02 -29.31
N ASN A 412 -17.40 50.51 -28.58
CA ASN A 412 -16.03 50.81 -29.06
C ASN A 412 -15.22 51.59 -27.99
N PRO A 413 -13.89 51.78 -28.15
CA PRO A 413 -12.86 50.93 -28.74
C PRO A 413 -11.59 50.82 -27.84
N SER A 414 -10.66 49.99 -28.27
CA SER A 414 -9.26 49.91 -27.83
C SER A 414 -8.52 51.27 -27.89
N PRO A 415 -7.39 51.40 -27.17
CA PRO A 415 -6.27 52.19 -27.66
C PRO A 415 -5.01 51.32 -27.88
N ARG A 416 -4.36 51.61 -29.01
CA ARG A 416 -3.08 51.11 -29.49
C ARG A 416 -1.90 51.58 -28.61
N GLY A 417 -0.93 50.67 -28.44
CA GLY A 417 0.48 50.85 -28.87
C GLY A 417 1.36 51.93 -28.22
N ARG A 418 2.39 51.45 -27.50
CA ARG A 418 3.78 51.98 -27.37
C ARG A 418 4.49 51.08 -26.34
N GLY A 419 5.66 50.49 -26.55
CA GLY A 419 6.60 50.44 -27.66
C GLY A 419 7.65 49.38 -27.32
N GLU A 420 8.20 48.74 -28.35
CA GLU A 420 9.33 47.82 -28.26
C GLU A 420 10.59 48.55 -27.77
N LYS A 421 11.35 47.90 -26.90
CA LYS A 421 12.78 48.17 -26.70
C LYS A 421 13.55 46.87 -26.90
N THR A 422 14.09 46.74 -28.10
CA THR A 422 15.26 45.96 -28.47
C THR A 422 16.49 46.49 -27.72
N LEU A 423 17.30 45.58 -27.16
CA LEU A 423 18.70 45.84 -26.82
C LEU A 423 19.49 44.58 -27.17
N THR A 424 20.39 44.77 -28.12
CA THR A 424 21.36 43.85 -28.72
C THR A 424 22.49 43.48 -27.75
N PRO A 425 23.16 42.32 -27.95
CA PRO A 425 24.35 41.91 -27.21
C PRO A 425 25.64 42.25 -27.96
N ASP A 426 26.71 42.65 -27.25
CA ASP A 426 28.14 42.35 -27.55
C ASP A 426 29.08 43.11 -26.58
N PRO A 427 30.40 42.86 -26.53
CA PRO A 427 31.17 41.68 -26.97
C PRO A 427 32.16 41.15 -25.91
N SER A 428 32.72 39.98 -26.23
CA SER A 428 33.96 39.46 -25.63
C SER A 428 35.19 40.28 -26.07
N PRO A 429 36.34 40.12 -25.40
CA PRO A 429 37.59 40.11 -26.16
C PRO A 429 38.46 38.88 -25.87
N GLU A 430 39.14 38.47 -26.93
CA GLU A 430 40.06 37.35 -27.04
C GLU A 430 41.40 37.58 -26.30
N GLY A 431 41.94 36.49 -25.75
CA GLY A 431 43.26 35.95 -26.10
C GLY A 431 44.54 36.71 -25.71
N ARG A 432 45.33 36.09 -24.80
CA ARG A 432 46.78 35.83 -25.00
C ARG A 432 47.31 34.87 -23.93
N GLY A 433 48.05 33.86 -24.39
CA GLY A 433 48.56 32.76 -23.57
C GLY A 433 49.86 33.08 -22.82
N ALA A 434 50.16 32.22 -21.85
CA ALA A 434 51.51 31.90 -21.41
C ALA A 434 51.48 30.52 -20.75
N THR A 435 52.42 29.68 -21.18
CA THR A 435 52.88 28.45 -20.53
C THR A 435 53.34 28.75 -19.11
N ASP A 436 52.97 27.90 -18.14
CA ASP A 436 53.95 27.36 -17.19
C ASP A 436 53.34 26.23 -16.35
N SER A 437 54.09 25.13 -16.34
CA SER A 437 54.02 24.03 -15.40
C SER A 437 54.11 24.53 -13.96
N LEU A 438 53.26 24.04 -13.05
CA LEU A 438 53.56 23.86 -11.63
C LEU A 438 52.41 23.13 -10.90
N SER A 439 52.68 21.88 -10.51
CA SER A 439 52.17 21.17 -9.33
C SER A 439 50.82 21.61 -8.72
N HIS A 440 49.72 20.94 -9.12
CA HIS A 440 48.48 20.98 -8.36
C HIS A 440 48.49 19.94 -7.22
N THR A 441 49.03 20.37 -6.09
CA THR A 441 48.62 19.88 -4.76
C THR A 441 47.14 20.20 -4.61
N VAL A 442 46.29 19.17 -4.51
CA VAL A 442 44.85 19.34 -4.26
C VAL A 442 44.68 19.93 -2.85
N SER A 443 44.51 21.24 -2.81
CA SER A 443 44.07 22.01 -1.66
C SER A 443 42.69 21.51 -1.23
N ARG A 444 42.64 20.85 -0.07
CA ARG A 444 41.41 20.57 0.69
C ARG A 444 40.68 21.88 0.93
N GLU A 445 39.64 22.16 0.15
CA GLU A 445 38.62 23.12 0.54
C GLU A 445 37.92 22.58 1.79
N ARG A 446 38.33 23.09 2.96
CA ARG A 446 37.57 22.98 4.19
C ARG A 446 36.32 23.86 4.03
N GLY A 447 35.26 23.28 3.47
CA GLY A 447 33.91 23.75 3.72
C GLY A 447 33.71 23.88 5.24
N GLN A 448 33.12 25.01 5.65
CA GLN A 448 32.93 25.40 7.04
C GLN A 448 32.32 24.25 7.88
N ASN A 449 33.19 23.53 8.59
CA ASN A 449 32.79 22.58 9.63
C ASN A 449 32.17 23.37 10.77
N ARG A 450 30.84 23.36 10.88
CA ARG A 450 30.19 23.52 12.18
C ARG A 450 30.68 22.35 13.03
N LEU A 451 31.39 22.65 14.11
CA LEU A 451 31.82 21.67 15.11
C LEU A 451 30.61 20.78 15.47
N PRO A 452 30.73 19.44 15.44
CA PRO A 452 29.70 18.58 15.99
C PRO A 452 29.46 19.00 17.44
N SER A 453 28.20 19.10 17.86
CA SER A 453 27.88 19.42 19.25
C SER A 453 28.68 18.49 20.18
N LEU A 454 29.21 19.01 21.29
CA LEU A 454 30.00 18.25 22.28
C LEU A 454 29.33 16.93 22.72
N TRP A 455 28.01 16.84 22.56
CA TRP A 455 27.19 15.65 22.75
C TRP A 455 27.44 14.51 21.74
N LEU A 456 27.76 14.80 20.47
CA LEU A 456 28.07 13.79 19.42
C LEU A 456 29.43 13.13 19.65
N VAL A 457 30.43 13.89 20.09
CA VAL A 457 31.74 13.36 20.51
C VAL A 457 31.57 12.48 21.75
N GLY A 458 30.70 12.89 22.69
CA GLY A 458 30.33 12.11 23.87
C GLY A 458 29.61 10.78 23.55
N LEU A 459 28.70 10.76 22.58
CA LEU A 459 28.02 9.53 22.12
C LEU A 459 28.97 8.59 21.37
N GLY A 460 29.88 9.14 20.56
CA GLY A 460 30.96 8.39 19.94
C GLY A 460 31.89 7.74 20.97
N MET A 461 32.25 8.46 22.04
CA MET A 461 33.02 7.92 23.16
C MET A 461 32.26 6.86 23.97
N LEU A 462 30.98 7.08 24.29
CA LEU A 462 30.14 6.09 24.98
C LEU A 462 29.97 4.80 24.17
N SER A 463 29.86 4.92 22.84
CA SER A 463 29.80 3.76 21.96
C SER A 463 31.12 2.99 21.93
N ARG A 464 32.27 3.64 22.15
CA ARG A 464 33.60 2.98 22.18
C ARG A 464 33.85 2.21 23.49
N LEU A 465 33.25 2.64 24.60
CA LEU A 465 33.44 2.06 25.93
C LEU A 465 32.49 0.90 26.27
N MET A 466 31.45 0.64 25.49
CA MET A 466 30.49 -0.46 25.76
C MET A 466 31.01 -1.84 25.32
N PRO A 467 30.92 -2.88 26.20
CA PRO A 467 31.28 -4.26 25.85
C PRO A 467 30.47 -4.81 24.67
N LEU A 468 31.12 -5.61 23.80
CA LEU A 468 30.53 -6.18 22.57
C LEU A 468 29.26 -7.02 22.83
N ALA A 469 29.18 -7.70 23.97
CA ALA A 469 28.02 -8.49 24.38
C ALA A 469 26.77 -7.62 24.64
N VAL A 470 26.97 -6.42 25.21
CA VAL A 470 25.90 -5.47 25.51
C VAL A 470 25.40 -4.81 24.22
N LYS A 471 26.30 -4.47 23.28
CA LYS A 471 25.91 -3.96 21.96
C LYS A 471 25.04 -4.95 21.19
N ARG A 472 25.42 -6.24 21.14
CA ARG A 472 24.63 -7.27 20.45
C ARG A 472 23.21 -7.45 21.01
N GLN A 473 23.00 -7.25 22.32
CA GLN A 473 21.65 -7.29 22.90
C GLN A 473 20.86 -6.00 22.68
N VAL A 474 21.53 -4.85 22.72
CA VAL A 474 20.92 -3.53 22.51
C VAL A 474 20.40 -3.37 21.07
N TYR A 475 21.10 -3.90 20.06
CA TYR A 475 20.65 -3.88 18.66
C TYR A 475 19.52 -4.87 18.33
N ARG A 476 19.17 -5.79 19.24
CA ARG A 476 18.00 -6.69 19.10
C ARG A 476 16.70 -6.06 19.59
N LEU A 477 16.73 -4.82 20.07
CA LEU A 477 15.56 -4.10 20.56
C LEU A 477 15.14 -3.03 19.52
N PRO A 478 14.08 -3.28 18.72
CA PRO A 478 13.69 -2.43 17.60
C PRO A 478 13.39 -0.97 17.99
N TRP A 479 12.90 -0.76 19.21
CA TRP A 479 12.56 0.57 19.73
C TRP A 479 13.78 1.45 20.01
N LEU A 480 14.92 0.87 20.42
CA LEU A 480 16.14 1.63 20.70
C LEU A 480 16.87 2.01 19.41
N ALA A 481 16.87 1.12 18.41
CA ALA A 481 17.36 1.43 17.07
C ALA A 481 16.51 2.51 16.38
N GLY A 482 15.20 2.52 16.61
CA GLY A 482 14.28 3.57 16.14
C GLY A 482 14.45 4.91 16.88
N TRP A 483 14.72 4.87 18.19
CA TRP A 483 15.00 6.06 19.01
C TRP A 483 16.35 6.71 18.66
N LEU A 484 17.40 5.91 18.46
CA LEU A 484 18.70 6.37 17.95
C LEU A 484 18.55 6.97 16.55
N ARG A 485 17.80 6.33 15.65
CA ARG A 485 17.41 6.86 14.33
C ARG A 485 16.73 8.23 14.41
N GLN A 486 15.78 8.39 15.33
CA GLN A 486 15.05 9.65 15.52
C GLN A 486 15.92 10.80 16.04
N ARG A 487 16.96 10.51 16.82
CA ARG A 487 17.86 11.54 17.34
C ARG A 487 18.92 11.97 16.35
N VAL A 488 19.34 11.09 15.44
CA VAL A 488 20.20 11.51 14.32
C VAL A 488 19.42 12.34 13.29
N ASN A 489 18.13 12.06 13.09
CA ASN A 489 17.23 12.86 12.22
C ASN A 489 17.11 14.35 12.60
N LEU A 490 17.58 14.78 13.77
CA LEU A 490 17.56 16.19 14.20
C LEU A 490 18.90 16.91 13.96
N SER A 491 19.91 16.22 13.40
CA SER A 491 21.30 16.69 13.43
C SER A 491 22.05 16.60 12.10
N VAL A 492 21.44 16.05 11.05
CA VAL A 492 22.08 15.83 9.75
C VAL A 492 21.43 16.74 8.70
N GLY A 493 22.25 17.49 7.96
CA GLY A 493 21.77 18.35 6.88
C GLY A 493 21.15 17.56 5.72
N ASN A 494 20.24 18.20 4.99
CA ASN A 494 19.70 17.67 3.74
C ASN A 494 20.77 17.71 2.64
N GLY A 495 20.81 16.67 1.80
CA GLY A 495 21.68 16.59 0.62
C GLY A 495 22.78 15.53 0.71
N LEU A 496 23.47 15.35 -0.42
CA LEU A 496 24.58 14.42 -0.58
C LEU A 496 25.76 14.86 0.29
N GLN A 497 26.26 13.95 1.11
CA GLN A 497 27.42 14.18 1.96
C GLN A 497 28.21 12.90 2.19
N TRP A 498 29.51 13.06 2.46
CA TRP A 498 30.37 11.95 2.84
C TRP A 498 30.05 11.53 4.27
N VAL A 499 29.72 10.26 4.46
CA VAL A 499 29.39 9.67 5.76
C VAL A 499 30.16 8.38 5.98
N GLU A 500 30.61 8.18 7.22
CA GLU A 500 31.15 6.90 7.67
C GLU A 500 30.00 5.97 8.09
N ILE A 501 29.98 4.75 7.54
CA ILE A 501 28.95 3.76 7.85
C ILE A 501 29.12 3.26 9.29
N THR A 502 28.02 3.29 10.05
CA THR A 502 28.08 3.14 11.51
C THR A 502 28.02 1.68 12.00
N ALA A 503 27.41 0.79 11.21
CA ALA A 503 27.26 -0.63 11.55
C ALA A 503 27.17 -1.51 10.28
N GLY A 504 26.85 -2.79 10.45
CA GLY A 504 26.66 -3.72 9.34
C GLY A 504 27.95 -4.12 8.61
N GLY A 505 27.76 -4.73 7.44
CA GLY A 505 28.83 -5.27 6.60
C GLY A 505 29.77 -4.22 6.01
N LEU A 506 29.49 -2.92 6.09
CA LEU A 506 30.37 -1.84 5.62
C LEU A 506 30.87 -0.90 6.73
N LYS A 507 30.68 -1.26 8.00
CA LYS A 507 31.09 -0.42 9.12
C LYS A 507 32.51 0.12 8.96
N GLY A 508 32.66 1.44 9.07
CA GLY A 508 33.94 2.16 8.97
C GLY A 508 34.32 2.61 7.56
N LEU A 509 33.58 2.23 6.52
CA LEU A 509 33.76 2.75 5.17
C LEU A 509 33.09 4.11 5.01
N SER A 510 33.59 4.91 4.07
CA SER A 510 33.02 6.22 3.74
C SER A 510 32.26 6.16 2.41
N LEU A 511 31.00 6.58 2.40
CA LEU A 511 30.17 6.68 1.19
C LEU A 511 29.58 8.09 1.07
N TYR A 512 29.36 8.52 -0.18
CA TYR A 512 28.69 9.75 -0.57
C TYR A 512 27.18 9.49 -0.72
N LEU A 513 26.45 9.78 0.34
CA LEU A 513 25.04 9.40 0.50
C LEU A 513 24.16 10.62 0.72
N ASP A 514 22.92 10.54 0.23
CA ASP A 514 21.87 11.45 0.63
C ASP A 514 21.16 10.87 1.84
N LEU A 515 21.50 11.38 3.03
CA LEU A 515 20.93 10.89 4.28
C LEU A 515 19.44 11.19 4.44
N SER A 516 18.79 11.91 3.53
CA SER A 516 17.34 12.00 3.49
C SER A 516 16.69 10.72 2.94
N GLN A 517 17.31 10.07 1.95
CA GLN A 517 16.80 8.89 1.24
C GLN A 517 17.51 7.58 1.66
N GLU A 518 18.81 7.63 1.95
CA GLU A 518 19.70 6.45 2.02
C GLU A 518 20.15 6.13 3.46
N LYS A 519 19.28 6.35 4.44
CA LYS A 519 19.58 6.16 5.87
C LYS A 519 19.96 4.74 6.21
N ASP A 520 19.35 3.77 5.54
CA ASP A 520 19.60 2.35 5.81
C ASP A 520 21.01 1.92 5.34
N TYR A 521 21.57 2.58 4.32
CA TYR A 521 22.99 2.42 3.96
C TYR A 521 23.89 2.94 5.09
N TRP A 522 23.65 4.17 5.54
CA TRP A 522 24.47 4.80 6.59
C TRP A 522 24.44 4.05 7.93
N LEU A 523 23.28 3.50 8.29
CA LEU A 523 23.10 2.68 9.49
C LEU A 523 23.61 1.24 9.30
N GLY A 524 23.96 0.84 8.08
CA GLY A 524 24.38 -0.52 7.74
C GLY A 524 23.27 -1.56 7.84
N THR A 525 22.00 -1.13 7.78
CA THR A 525 20.82 -1.98 7.98
C THR A 525 20.09 -2.34 6.69
N TYR A 526 20.63 -1.96 5.54
CA TYR A 526 20.05 -2.27 4.23
C TYR A 526 20.16 -3.77 3.90
N GLU A 527 19.04 -4.41 3.57
CA GLU A 527 18.95 -5.83 3.17
C GLU A 527 19.79 -6.80 4.03
N PRO A 528 19.43 -7.02 5.30
CA PRO A 528 20.24 -7.81 6.22
C PRO A 528 20.39 -9.27 5.78
N GLU A 529 19.38 -9.86 5.12
CA GLU A 529 19.46 -11.21 4.56
C GLU A 529 20.45 -11.32 3.41
N LEU A 530 20.53 -10.31 2.52
CA LEU A 530 21.53 -10.26 1.46
C LEU A 530 22.93 -10.06 2.04
N GLN A 531 23.09 -9.17 3.01
CA GLN A 531 24.37 -9.00 3.71
C GLN A 531 24.85 -10.30 4.33
N GLN A 532 23.94 -11.06 4.97
CA GLN A 532 24.25 -12.36 5.54
C GLN A 532 24.63 -13.38 4.46
N ALA A 533 23.88 -13.44 3.35
CA ALA A 533 24.18 -14.34 2.24
C ALA A 533 25.54 -14.03 1.59
N ILE A 534 25.86 -12.75 1.38
CA ILE A 534 27.19 -12.34 0.90
C ILE A 534 28.26 -12.79 1.89
N GLN A 535 28.06 -12.56 3.19
CA GLN A 535 29.02 -12.93 4.22
C GLN A 535 29.29 -14.44 4.25
N GLU A 536 28.24 -15.26 4.16
CA GLU A 536 28.31 -16.72 4.27
C GLU A 536 28.80 -17.40 2.99
N LEU A 537 28.36 -16.94 1.82
CA LEU A 537 28.50 -17.69 0.57
C LEU A 537 29.64 -17.18 -0.34
N VAL A 538 29.94 -15.88 -0.32
CA VAL A 538 31.00 -15.30 -1.15
C VAL A 538 32.35 -15.56 -0.50
N GLN A 539 33.37 -15.93 -1.26
CA GLN A 539 34.70 -16.29 -0.76
C GLN A 539 35.77 -15.27 -1.17
N PRO A 540 36.88 -15.15 -0.41
CA PRO A 540 38.00 -14.30 -0.79
C PRO A 540 38.59 -14.74 -2.14
N GLY A 541 39.07 -13.79 -2.95
CA GLY A 541 39.67 -14.04 -4.26
C GLY A 541 38.68 -14.23 -5.41
N GLN A 542 37.37 -14.28 -5.14
CA GLN A 542 36.36 -14.46 -6.18
C GLN A 542 36.18 -13.20 -7.06
N THR A 543 35.73 -13.45 -8.29
CA THR A 543 35.14 -12.44 -9.17
C THR A 543 33.63 -12.40 -8.92
N ALA A 544 33.11 -11.24 -8.53
CA ALA A 544 31.70 -11.00 -8.26
C ALA A 544 31.12 -9.94 -9.21
N TYR A 545 29.94 -10.20 -9.76
CA TYR A 545 29.20 -9.23 -10.56
C TYR A 545 28.05 -8.66 -9.74
N ASP A 546 27.88 -7.35 -9.74
CA ASP A 546 26.78 -6.62 -9.12
C ASP A 546 25.91 -6.00 -10.22
N VAL A 547 24.79 -6.64 -10.54
CA VAL A 547 23.86 -6.21 -11.58
C VAL A 547 22.74 -5.40 -10.94
N GLY A 548 22.68 -4.10 -11.29
CA GLY A 548 21.85 -3.12 -10.58
C GLY A 548 22.59 -2.52 -9.38
N ALA A 549 23.80 -2.02 -9.62
CA ALA A 549 24.72 -1.60 -8.56
C ALA A 549 24.29 -0.30 -7.84
N ASN A 550 23.40 0.50 -8.44
CA ASN A 550 22.92 1.77 -7.91
C ASN A 550 24.11 2.66 -7.44
N VAL A 551 24.14 3.10 -6.19
CA VAL A 551 25.23 3.93 -5.62
C VAL A 551 26.38 3.10 -5.04
N GLY A 552 26.36 1.77 -5.15
CA GLY A 552 27.49 0.89 -4.83
C GLY A 552 27.54 0.30 -3.43
N TYR A 553 26.44 0.35 -2.67
CA TYR A 553 26.42 -0.27 -1.33
C TYR A 553 26.68 -1.78 -1.39
N VAL A 554 25.99 -2.52 -2.27
CA VAL A 554 26.20 -3.96 -2.45
C VAL A 554 27.55 -4.26 -3.11
N SER A 555 27.97 -3.44 -4.07
CA SER A 555 29.30 -3.55 -4.69
C SER A 555 30.42 -3.50 -3.65
N LEU A 556 30.33 -2.61 -2.66
CA LEU A 556 31.30 -2.52 -1.56
C LEU A 556 31.22 -3.70 -0.59
N LEU A 557 30.03 -4.30 -0.40
CA LEU A 557 29.88 -5.52 0.43
C LEU A 557 30.58 -6.70 -0.23
N LEU A 558 30.37 -6.86 -1.53
CA LEU A 558 31.07 -7.84 -2.35
C LEU A 558 32.58 -7.58 -2.34
N ALA A 559 33.01 -6.33 -2.57
CA ALA A 559 34.43 -5.95 -2.57
C ALA A 559 35.12 -6.28 -1.25
N ARG A 560 34.47 -5.97 -0.13
CA ARG A 560 35.02 -6.28 1.19
C ARG A 560 35.09 -7.78 1.46
N ARG A 561 34.19 -8.57 0.86
CA ARG A 561 34.14 -10.02 1.06
C ARG A 561 35.10 -10.80 0.18
N VAL A 562 35.27 -10.37 -1.08
CA VAL A 562 36.25 -10.96 -2.01
C VAL A 562 37.68 -10.50 -1.71
N GLY A 563 37.84 -9.29 -1.16
CA GLY A 563 39.14 -8.75 -0.74
C GLY A 563 40.08 -8.41 -1.90
N ARG A 564 41.32 -8.02 -1.58
CA ARG A 564 42.29 -7.43 -2.53
C ARG A 564 42.69 -8.33 -3.69
N GLN A 565 42.51 -9.64 -3.53
CA GLN A 565 42.79 -10.65 -4.56
C GLN A 565 41.57 -10.92 -5.45
N GLY A 566 40.38 -10.47 -5.05
CA GLY A 566 39.16 -10.61 -5.82
C GLY A 566 38.89 -9.40 -6.71
N LYS A 567 37.83 -9.52 -7.51
CA LYS A 567 37.38 -8.47 -8.43
C LYS A 567 35.86 -8.29 -8.35
N VAL A 568 35.39 -7.06 -8.40
CA VAL A 568 33.95 -6.72 -8.49
C VAL A 568 33.70 -5.94 -9.76
N ILE A 569 32.73 -6.38 -10.57
CA ILE A 569 32.26 -5.66 -11.75
C ILE A 569 30.81 -5.23 -11.51
N ALA A 570 30.60 -3.93 -11.44
CA ALA A 570 29.33 -3.30 -11.08
C ALA A 570 28.65 -2.72 -12.33
N PHE A 571 27.42 -3.14 -12.59
CA PHE A 571 26.61 -2.72 -13.74
C PHE A 571 25.52 -1.75 -13.27
N GLU A 572 25.55 -0.53 -13.80
CA GLU A 572 24.55 0.50 -13.50
C GLU A 572 24.29 1.34 -14.76
N PRO A 573 23.05 1.37 -15.29
CA PRO A 573 22.75 2.14 -16.50
C PRO A 573 22.52 3.64 -16.25
N PHE A 574 22.12 4.06 -15.03
CA PHE A 574 21.68 5.43 -14.81
C PHE A 574 22.87 6.38 -14.55
N PRO A 575 23.10 7.41 -15.39
CA PRO A 575 24.33 8.21 -15.33
C PRO A 575 24.60 8.87 -13.97
N ALA A 576 23.58 9.35 -13.27
CA ALA A 576 23.75 9.97 -11.96
C ALA A 576 24.19 8.94 -10.90
N ASN A 577 23.64 7.72 -10.95
CA ASN A 577 24.06 6.62 -10.08
C ASN A 577 25.47 6.16 -10.44
N VAL A 578 25.81 6.02 -11.73
CA VAL A 578 27.17 5.69 -12.20
C VAL A 578 28.21 6.67 -11.64
N GLN A 579 27.90 7.98 -11.66
CA GLN A 579 28.82 8.99 -11.13
C GLN A 579 29.04 8.79 -9.63
N ARG A 580 27.96 8.59 -8.86
CA ARG A 580 28.03 8.36 -7.41
C ARG A 580 28.69 7.04 -7.05
N LEU A 581 28.38 5.97 -7.79
CA LEU A 581 29.01 4.67 -7.69
C LEU A 581 30.52 4.78 -7.84
N LYS A 582 31.00 5.43 -8.90
CA LYS A 582 32.44 5.65 -9.12
C LYS A 582 33.10 6.40 -7.96
N GLN A 583 32.45 7.42 -7.41
CA GLN A 583 32.95 8.14 -6.24
C GLN A 583 33.06 7.23 -5.01
N ASN A 584 32.01 6.45 -4.73
CA ASN A 584 31.96 5.53 -3.60
C ASN A 584 32.99 4.40 -3.70
N LEU A 585 33.16 3.80 -4.88
CA LEU A 585 34.17 2.76 -5.09
C LEU A 585 35.58 3.34 -5.00
N SER A 586 35.83 4.53 -5.56
CA SER A 586 37.15 5.18 -5.51
C SER A 586 37.57 5.52 -4.08
N ALA A 587 36.64 5.98 -3.24
CA ALA A 587 36.91 6.25 -1.82
C ALA A 587 37.26 4.99 -1.00
N ASN A 588 37.00 3.81 -1.55
CA ASN A 588 37.22 2.52 -0.89
C ASN A 588 38.03 1.57 -1.78
N ALA A 589 38.88 2.10 -2.66
CA ALA A 589 39.65 1.36 -3.67
C ALA A 589 40.58 0.28 -3.08
N ASP A 590 40.90 0.35 -1.79
CA ASP A 590 41.76 -0.62 -1.11
C ASP A 590 41.09 -1.97 -0.80
N LEU A 591 39.79 -2.12 -1.04
CA LEU A 591 39.05 -3.34 -0.70
C LEU A 591 39.30 -4.48 -1.69
N ALA A 592 39.14 -4.21 -2.99
CA ALA A 592 39.24 -5.17 -4.09
C ALA A 592 39.50 -4.42 -5.40
N GLN A 593 39.82 -5.16 -6.47
CA GLN A 593 39.77 -4.57 -7.81
C GLN A 593 38.31 -4.32 -8.17
N MET A 594 37.95 -3.11 -8.55
CA MET A 594 36.57 -2.73 -8.83
C MET A 594 36.45 -2.02 -10.16
N GLU A 595 35.46 -2.41 -10.96
CA GLU A 595 35.20 -1.88 -12.30
C GLU A 595 33.72 -1.52 -12.44
N VAL A 596 33.41 -0.39 -13.08
CA VAL A 596 32.03 0.07 -13.30
C VAL A 596 31.72 0.03 -14.80
N VAL A 597 30.69 -0.72 -15.16
CA VAL A 597 30.15 -0.81 -16.51
C VAL A 597 28.85 0.00 -16.55
N ALA A 598 28.86 1.11 -17.29
CA ALA A 598 27.73 2.03 -17.41
C ALA A 598 26.69 1.51 -18.43
N ALA A 599 26.11 0.34 -18.16
CA ALA A 599 25.19 -0.33 -19.06
C ALA A 599 24.11 -1.12 -18.30
N ALA A 600 22.96 -1.30 -18.94
CA ALA A 600 21.91 -2.20 -18.50
C ALA A 600 22.26 -3.64 -18.91
N VAL A 601 22.03 -4.61 -18.03
CA VAL A 601 22.21 -6.02 -18.39
C VAL A 601 20.91 -6.56 -19.00
N VAL A 602 21.01 -7.08 -20.22
CA VAL A 602 19.86 -7.48 -21.06
C VAL A 602 20.15 -8.80 -21.78
N GLU A 603 19.16 -9.31 -22.52
CA GLU A 603 19.26 -10.58 -23.24
C GLU A 603 20.26 -10.54 -24.40
N THR A 604 20.25 -9.46 -25.18
CA THR A 604 21.14 -9.23 -26.32
C THR A 604 21.66 -7.80 -26.28
N ALA A 605 22.94 -7.60 -26.58
CA ALA A 605 23.54 -6.26 -26.58
C ALA A 605 22.84 -5.36 -27.60
N GLN A 606 22.24 -4.29 -27.11
CA GLN A 606 21.52 -3.30 -27.89
C GLN A 606 21.29 -2.06 -27.05
N THR A 607 21.00 -0.92 -27.68
CA THR A 607 20.52 0.25 -26.92
C THR A 607 19.10 -0.03 -26.44
N VAL A 608 18.83 0.19 -25.15
CA VAL A 608 17.52 -0.05 -24.55
C VAL A 608 16.97 1.21 -23.89
N THR A 609 15.65 1.30 -23.81
CA THR A 609 14.97 2.39 -23.11
C THR A 609 14.89 2.08 -21.62
N PHE A 610 15.48 2.95 -20.82
CA PHE A 610 15.42 2.95 -19.36
C PHE A 610 14.40 3.98 -18.88
N LEU A 611 13.39 3.53 -18.14
CA LEU A 611 12.40 4.39 -17.51
C LEU A 611 12.91 4.81 -16.13
N VAL A 612 13.14 6.11 -15.94
CA VAL A 612 13.53 6.68 -14.64
C VAL A 612 12.28 6.81 -13.77
N GLY A 613 12.38 6.34 -12.52
CA GLY A 613 11.36 6.46 -11.49
C GLY A 613 11.07 7.90 -11.08
N VAL A 614 10.05 8.09 -10.25
CA VAL A 614 9.58 9.41 -9.79
C VAL A 614 10.57 10.07 -8.81
N SER A 615 11.40 9.26 -8.14
CA SER A 615 12.65 9.69 -7.51
C SER A 615 13.77 9.44 -8.52
N ASP A 616 14.61 10.44 -8.80
CA ASP A 616 15.71 10.40 -9.78
C ASP A 616 16.86 9.43 -9.36
N ASP A 617 16.56 8.28 -8.74
CA ASP A 617 17.49 7.33 -8.15
C ASP A 617 17.22 5.86 -8.51
N THR A 618 16.06 5.55 -9.10
CA THR A 618 15.64 4.18 -9.47
C THR A 618 15.08 4.15 -10.90
N GLY A 619 15.10 3.01 -11.56
CA GLY A 619 14.51 2.86 -12.90
C GLY A 619 14.50 1.43 -13.41
N ARG A 620 13.80 1.19 -14.53
CA ARG A 620 13.62 -0.14 -15.13
C ARG A 620 13.83 -0.13 -16.64
N VAL A 621 14.34 -1.23 -17.19
CA VAL A 621 14.49 -1.43 -18.65
C VAL A 621 13.15 -1.87 -19.25
N VAL A 622 12.81 -1.37 -20.43
CA VAL A 622 11.64 -1.83 -21.21
C VAL A 622 12.11 -2.69 -22.39
N THR A 623 11.70 -3.96 -22.42
CA THR A 623 11.95 -4.87 -23.56
C THR A 623 10.63 -5.40 -24.13
N GLY A 624 10.41 -5.27 -25.45
CA GLY A 624 9.25 -5.81 -26.18
C GLY A 624 8.04 -4.86 -26.34
N THR A 625 7.00 -5.29 -27.09
CA THR A 625 5.78 -4.56 -27.50
C THR A 625 4.82 -4.16 -26.37
N THR A 626 5.33 -3.95 -25.17
CA THR A 626 4.56 -3.34 -24.08
C THR A 626 4.47 -1.83 -24.34
N ALA A 627 3.24 -1.31 -24.37
CA ALA A 627 2.99 0.11 -24.60
C ALA A 627 3.79 0.94 -23.58
N VAL A 628 4.70 1.76 -24.09
CA VAL A 628 5.53 2.64 -23.27
C VAL A 628 4.62 3.60 -22.49
N PRO A 629 4.65 3.60 -21.14
CA PRO A 629 3.86 4.56 -20.36
C PRO A 629 4.30 5.99 -20.70
N SER A 630 3.34 6.86 -21.01
CA SER A 630 3.59 8.26 -21.40
C SER A 630 4.04 9.17 -20.24
N ALA A 631 4.20 8.63 -19.04
CA ALA A 631 4.48 9.38 -17.81
C ALA A 631 5.72 8.81 -17.10
N GLY A 632 6.90 9.27 -17.50
CA GLY A 632 8.21 8.95 -16.90
C GLY A 632 9.34 9.47 -17.78
N LYS A 633 10.44 9.95 -17.18
CA LYS A 633 11.61 10.40 -17.95
C LYS A 633 12.26 9.16 -18.57
N GLN A 634 12.38 9.12 -19.89
CA GLN A 634 12.97 8.00 -20.62
C GLN A 634 14.40 8.34 -20.99
N LEU A 635 15.31 7.39 -20.78
CA LEU A 635 16.71 7.53 -21.13
C LEU A 635 17.12 6.34 -22.01
N ALA A 636 17.71 6.61 -23.17
CA ALA A 636 18.37 5.56 -23.94
C ALA A 636 19.71 5.23 -23.27
N VAL A 637 19.92 3.97 -22.91
CA VAL A 637 21.15 3.48 -22.27
C VAL A 637 21.71 2.29 -23.05
N GLN A 638 23.02 2.10 -22.97
CA GLN A 638 23.67 0.93 -23.54
C GLN A 638 23.19 -0.33 -22.82
N GLY A 639 22.78 -1.35 -23.56
CA GLY A 639 22.49 -2.69 -23.05
C GLY A 639 23.61 -3.67 -23.41
N VAL A 640 23.98 -4.53 -22.47
CA VAL A 640 25.00 -5.58 -22.62
C VAL A 640 24.44 -6.94 -22.21
N ALA A 641 24.86 -8.00 -22.90
CA ALA A 641 24.61 -9.38 -22.47
C ALA A 641 25.84 -9.93 -21.74
N LEU A 642 25.66 -10.59 -20.59
CA LEU A 642 26.80 -11.06 -19.79
C LEU A 642 27.58 -12.18 -20.49
N ASP A 643 26.90 -13.02 -21.27
CA ASP A 643 27.56 -14.05 -22.08
C ASP A 643 28.51 -13.41 -23.11
N GLU A 644 28.08 -12.36 -23.81
CA GLU A 644 28.92 -11.64 -24.76
C GLU A 644 30.15 -11.01 -24.06
N LEU A 645 29.94 -10.35 -22.91
CA LEU A 645 31.04 -9.75 -22.16
C LEU A 645 32.11 -10.76 -21.77
N VAL A 646 31.71 -11.92 -21.24
CA VAL A 646 32.66 -12.92 -20.74
C VAL A 646 33.29 -13.74 -21.86
N PHE A 647 32.49 -14.21 -22.82
CA PHE A 647 32.98 -15.16 -23.83
C PHE A 647 33.53 -14.50 -25.09
N GLU A 648 33.20 -13.23 -25.36
CA GLU A 648 33.61 -12.52 -26.57
C GLU A 648 34.50 -11.31 -26.25
N GLN A 649 34.18 -10.56 -25.19
CA GLN A 649 34.93 -9.35 -24.82
C GLN A 649 36.00 -9.59 -23.74
N GLY A 650 36.18 -10.83 -23.29
CA GLY A 650 37.28 -11.24 -22.40
C GLY A 650 37.14 -10.79 -20.95
N TYR A 651 35.92 -10.47 -20.49
CA TYR A 651 35.69 -10.20 -19.07
C TYR A 651 35.91 -11.48 -18.23
N PRO A 652 36.44 -11.35 -16.99
CA PRO A 652 36.70 -12.51 -16.16
C PRO A 652 35.39 -13.20 -15.76
N PRO A 653 35.29 -14.54 -15.86
CA PRO A 653 34.05 -15.23 -15.55
C PRO A 653 33.71 -15.07 -14.06
N PRO A 654 32.47 -14.69 -13.71
CA PRO A 654 32.07 -14.51 -12.32
C PRO A 654 31.93 -15.87 -11.61
N GLN A 655 32.27 -15.89 -10.31
CA GLN A 655 31.90 -16.98 -9.41
C GLN A 655 30.63 -16.65 -8.62
N VAL A 656 30.29 -15.36 -8.51
CA VAL A 656 29.07 -14.87 -7.85
C VAL A 656 28.45 -13.77 -8.69
N ILE A 657 27.13 -13.79 -8.87
CA ILE A 657 26.37 -12.73 -9.51
C ILE A 657 25.23 -12.33 -8.58
N LYS A 658 25.16 -11.05 -8.19
CA LYS A 658 23.97 -10.44 -7.62
C LYS A 658 23.15 -9.80 -8.73
N ILE A 659 21.85 -10.07 -8.76
CA ILE A 659 20.90 -9.47 -9.70
C ILE A 659 19.74 -8.90 -8.90
N ASP A 660 19.57 -7.59 -9.01
CA ASP A 660 18.38 -6.89 -8.52
C ASP A 660 18.23 -5.63 -9.38
N ILE A 661 17.31 -5.71 -10.33
CA ILE A 661 17.16 -4.77 -11.44
C ILE A 661 15.69 -4.52 -11.75
N GLU A 662 14.89 -4.22 -10.73
CA GLU A 662 13.50 -3.73 -10.78
C GLU A 662 12.68 -4.10 -12.04
N GLY A 663 12.65 -5.40 -12.41
CA GLY A 663 11.88 -5.95 -13.53
C GLY A 663 12.66 -6.37 -14.79
N GLY A 664 13.99 -6.22 -14.81
CA GLY A 664 14.88 -6.65 -15.90
C GLY A 664 15.47 -8.06 -15.73
N GLU A 665 15.17 -8.75 -14.63
CA GLU A 665 15.87 -9.95 -14.18
C GLU A 665 15.83 -11.08 -15.20
N VAL A 666 14.66 -11.28 -15.84
CA VAL A 666 14.47 -12.32 -16.86
C VAL A 666 15.35 -12.05 -18.09
N ALA A 667 15.47 -10.79 -18.52
CA ALA A 667 16.32 -10.44 -19.65
C ALA A 667 17.79 -10.68 -19.31
N ALA A 668 18.24 -10.29 -18.12
CA ALA A 668 19.59 -10.57 -17.65
C ALA A 668 19.88 -12.08 -17.56
N LEU A 669 18.95 -12.87 -17.01
CA LEU A 669 19.05 -14.34 -16.94
C LEU A 669 19.15 -14.98 -18.32
N ARG A 670 18.40 -14.49 -19.31
CA ARG A 670 18.49 -14.97 -20.70
C ARG A 670 19.80 -14.58 -21.37
N GLY A 671 20.34 -13.39 -21.06
CA GLY A 671 21.63 -12.92 -21.56
C GLY A 671 22.86 -13.54 -20.87
N MET A 672 22.66 -14.46 -19.92
CA MET A 672 23.73 -15.18 -19.23
C MET A 672 23.55 -16.71 -19.22
N ARG A 673 22.82 -17.25 -20.20
CA ARG A 673 22.53 -18.69 -20.27
C ARG A 673 23.78 -19.55 -20.35
N ARG A 674 24.77 -19.12 -21.13
CA ARG A 674 26.03 -19.84 -21.29
C ARG A 674 26.85 -19.78 -20.00
N LEU A 675 26.88 -18.64 -19.30
CA LEU A 675 27.46 -18.52 -17.97
C LEU A 675 26.82 -19.48 -16.96
N LEU A 676 25.49 -19.53 -16.92
CA LEU A 676 24.76 -20.43 -16.01
C LEU A 676 25.13 -21.90 -16.24
N GLN A 677 25.32 -22.32 -17.50
CA GLN A 677 25.63 -23.71 -17.86
C GLN A 677 27.11 -24.07 -17.72
N GLN A 678 28.01 -23.19 -18.17
CA GLN A 678 29.45 -23.47 -18.30
C GLN A 678 30.24 -23.03 -17.06
N MET A 679 29.97 -21.83 -16.54
CA MET A 679 30.73 -21.25 -15.43
C MET A 679 30.07 -21.48 -14.07
N ARG A 680 28.76 -21.75 -14.08
CA ARG A 680 27.96 -22.14 -12.91
C ARG A 680 28.13 -21.20 -11.69
N PRO A 681 28.02 -19.86 -11.84
CA PRO A 681 28.18 -18.94 -10.73
C PRO A 681 27.09 -19.12 -9.67
N LEU A 682 27.38 -18.81 -8.41
CA LEU A 682 26.34 -18.60 -7.41
C LEU A 682 25.51 -17.37 -7.79
N VAL A 683 24.17 -17.47 -7.77
CA VAL A 683 23.30 -16.34 -8.08
C VAL A 683 22.52 -15.90 -6.84
N LEU A 684 22.65 -14.62 -6.49
CA LEU A 684 21.84 -13.93 -5.48
C LEU A 684 20.83 -13.05 -6.23
N LEU A 685 19.54 -13.33 -6.09
CA LEU A 685 18.50 -12.76 -6.96
C LEU A 685 17.37 -12.13 -6.14
N GLU A 686 17.04 -10.87 -6.42
CA GLU A 686 15.73 -10.27 -6.08
C GLU A 686 14.85 -10.27 -7.32
N THR A 687 13.60 -10.75 -7.19
CA THR A 687 12.59 -10.66 -8.25
C THR A 687 11.45 -9.76 -7.81
N HIS A 688 10.95 -8.91 -8.71
CA HIS A 688 10.01 -7.83 -8.35
C HIS A 688 8.54 -8.10 -8.69
N ASN A 689 8.24 -9.24 -9.33
CA ASN A 689 6.87 -9.70 -9.55
C ASN A 689 6.77 -11.22 -9.72
N GLN A 690 5.56 -11.76 -9.61
CA GLN A 690 5.32 -13.20 -9.67
C GLN A 690 5.73 -13.82 -11.02
N THR A 691 5.36 -13.20 -12.15
CA THR A 691 5.71 -13.70 -13.50
C THR A 691 7.23 -13.76 -13.71
N CYS A 692 7.95 -12.73 -13.25
CA CYS A 692 9.40 -12.69 -13.25
C CYS A 692 9.98 -13.83 -12.41
N THR A 693 9.41 -14.06 -11.23
CA THR A 693 9.89 -15.11 -10.33
C THR A 693 9.66 -16.51 -10.90
N GLU A 694 8.49 -16.76 -11.49
CA GLU A 694 8.16 -18.01 -12.18
C GLU A 694 9.10 -18.27 -13.37
N THR A 695 9.37 -17.24 -14.16
CA THR A 695 10.26 -17.34 -15.32
C THR A 695 11.72 -17.56 -14.89
N ALA A 696 12.19 -16.83 -13.88
CA ALA A 696 13.52 -17.00 -13.31
C ALA A 696 13.70 -18.41 -12.73
N TRP A 697 12.69 -18.90 -12.01
CA TRP A 697 12.62 -20.26 -11.51
C TRP A 697 12.80 -21.28 -12.65
N GLN A 698 12.03 -21.15 -13.73
CA GLN A 698 12.13 -22.04 -14.89
C GLN A 698 13.53 -22.02 -15.52
N LEU A 699 14.09 -20.84 -15.79
CA LEU A 699 15.40 -20.70 -16.41
C LEU A 699 16.52 -21.31 -15.56
N LEU A 700 16.53 -21.02 -14.26
CA LEU A 700 17.56 -21.50 -13.34
C LEU A 700 17.46 -23.01 -13.08
N THR A 701 16.23 -23.53 -12.89
CA THR A 701 16.01 -24.98 -12.73
C THR A 701 16.35 -25.76 -13.99
N GLN A 702 16.04 -25.25 -15.19
CA GLN A 702 16.49 -25.84 -16.46
C GLN A 702 18.01 -25.87 -16.60
N ALA A 703 18.71 -24.90 -16.01
CA ALA A 703 20.17 -24.89 -15.94
C ALA A 703 20.74 -25.78 -14.81
N GLY A 704 19.89 -26.50 -14.07
CA GLY A 704 20.29 -27.44 -13.02
C GLY A 704 20.53 -26.80 -11.65
N TYR A 705 20.10 -25.56 -11.43
CA TYR A 705 20.28 -24.87 -10.15
C TYR A 705 19.25 -25.31 -9.12
N ARG A 706 19.70 -25.37 -7.86
CA ARG A 706 18.81 -25.52 -6.69
C ARG A 706 18.49 -24.15 -6.12
N LEU A 707 17.24 -23.74 -6.23
CA LEU A 707 16.77 -22.46 -5.71
C LEU A 707 16.35 -22.59 -4.25
N CYS A 708 16.76 -21.62 -3.44
CA CYS A 708 16.47 -21.52 -2.02
C CYS A 708 15.99 -20.11 -1.69
N TRP A 709 15.22 -19.98 -0.63
CA TRP A 709 14.95 -18.66 -0.06
C TRP A 709 16.22 -18.06 0.52
N MET A 710 16.43 -16.76 0.30
CA MET A 710 17.46 -15.99 0.99
C MET A 710 17.01 -15.69 2.42
N LYS A 711 17.02 -16.73 3.24
CA LYS A 711 16.70 -16.72 4.67
C LYS A 711 17.69 -17.62 5.39
N LYS A 712 17.70 -17.56 6.72
CA LYS A 712 18.50 -18.46 7.54
C LYS A 712 18.27 -19.92 7.11
N ASP A 713 19.36 -20.67 6.99
CA ASP A 713 19.41 -22.08 6.60
C ASP A 713 19.00 -22.38 5.15
N TYR A 714 18.80 -21.34 4.31
CA TYR A 714 18.50 -21.43 2.88
C TYR A 714 17.47 -22.52 2.51
N PRO A 715 16.22 -22.45 3.03
CA PRO A 715 15.25 -23.50 2.79
C PRO A 715 14.97 -23.64 1.30
N ALA A 716 15.00 -24.88 0.81
CA ALA A 716 14.77 -25.18 -0.59
C ALA A 716 13.37 -24.71 -0.99
N LEU A 717 13.32 -24.01 -2.12
CA LEU A 717 12.06 -23.71 -2.77
C LEU A 717 11.75 -24.92 -3.65
N ASN A 718 10.52 -25.47 -3.55
CA ASN A 718 10.13 -26.73 -4.22
C ASN A 718 9.05 -26.52 -5.30
N GLN A 719 8.33 -25.41 -5.26
CA GLN A 719 7.32 -25.03 -6.26
C GLN A 719 7.30 -23.49 -6.39
N PRO A 720 6.98 -22.94 -7.57
CA PRO A 720 6.89 -21.49 -7.77
C PRO A 720 5.59 -20.88 -7.22
N LEU A 721 4.60 -21.68 -6.79
CA LEU A 721 3.35 -21.19 -6.22
C LEU A 721 3.55 -20.64 -4.80
N ASN A 722 3.01 -19.45 -4.52
CA ASN A 722 3.03 -18.70 -3.25
C ASN A 722 4.28 -17.83 -2.98
N LEU A 723 4.93 -17.32 -4.02
CA LEU A 723 6.03 -16.36 -3.85
C LEU A 723 5.46 -14.94 -3.57
N PRO A 724 5.98 -14.22 -2.56
CA PRO A 724 5.61 -12.83 -2.31
C PRO A 724 6.00 -11.95 -3.50
N ARG A 725 5.35 -10.77 -3.66
CA ARG A 725 5.60 -9.84 -4.77
C ARG A 725 7.08 -9.55 -5.02
N ARG A 726 7.86 -9.40 -3.95
CA ARG A 726 9.33 -9.36 -3.98
C ARG A 726 9.88 -10.63 -3.36
N ALA A 727 10.63 -11.42 -4.11
CA ALA A 727 11.24 -12.65 -3.59
C ALA A 727 12.76 -12.54 -3.61
N TYR A 728 13.38 -12.83 -2.47
CA TYR A 728 14.83 -12.92 -2.32
C TYR A 728 15.25 -14.38 -2.37
N LEU A 729 16.04 -14.72 -3.39
CA LEU A 729 16.39 -16.09 -3.74
C LEU A 729 17.90 -16.27 -3.82
N VAL A 730 18.36 -17.47 -3.48
CA VAL A 730 19.72 -17.93 -3.72
C VAL A 730 19.64 -19.12 -4.66
N ALA A 731 20.27 -19.03 -5.83
CA ALA A 731 20.39 -20.14 -6.77
C ALA A 731 21.76 -20.78 -6.59
N PHE A 732 21.79 -21.96 -5.98
CA PHE A 732 23.01 -22.75 -5.84
C PHE A 732 23.27 -23.51 -7.15
N PRO A 733 24.50 -23.45 -7.68
CA PRO A 733 24.85 -24.21 -8.86
C PRO A 733 24.77 -25.72 -8.59
N PRO A 734 24.58 -26.56 -9.63
CA PRO A 734 24.60 -28.01 -9.46
C PRO A 734 25.95 -28.46 -8.87
N LEU A 735 25.91 -29.38 -7.92
CA LEU A 735 27.11 -29.99 -7.33
C LEU A 735 27.98 -30.57 -8.46
N GLN A 736 29.27 -30.27 -8.42
CA GLN A 736 30.23 -30.98 -9.28
C GLN A 736 30.25 -32.43 -8.79
N GLY A 737 29.81 -33.34 -9.65
CA GLY A 737 29.91 -34.78 -9.42
C GLY A 737 31.33 -35.29 -9.61
#